data_AF-A0A564YS82-F1
#
_entry.id   AF-A0A564YS82-F1
#
_cell.length_a   1.000
_cell.length_b   1.000
_cell.length_c   1.000
_cell.angle_alpha   90.00
_cell.angle_beta   90.00
_cell.angle_gamma   90.00
#
_symmetry.space_group_name_H-M   'P 1'
#
loop_
_entity.id
_entity.type
_entity.pdbx_description
1 polymer ?
#
loop_
_entity_poly.entity_id
_entity_poly.type
_entity_poly.pdbx_seq_one_letter_code
_entity_poly.pdbx_strand_id
1 'polypeptide(L)'
;MRRFITEIIFLIFLLFAYDVSALALDADGNCPSLANISCKDGLLLPLWEPKDNITTGQRVGRAIVYFLSLMYCFLGVSIIADRFMAAIEVITSQEKEVRLKTKSGEIQVITVRIWNETVSNLTLMALGSSAPEILLSIIEICGTNFEAGELGPGTIVGSAAFNLFVIIGLCIVVIPKGEVRRVKHFGVFIVTAVWSIFAYLWLYFIISVTSKGVVEFWEAFLTFLFFPITVLTAYIADIKLFQRKFLSKKYKARRKAKYMLRNGDDLEADGKFSNSEGSSVTSGGSLEEEFEKTRLEYIETIKDIRKRNPHIDPKELEELAQIEVLNKGPKSRAFYRIQATRQLTGSGNVVNKAQLEKKLPIKQTLIEDIYGPEVQQIYFNPGHYTVMENVGSFMITVSRKGGDLRNEIAVDYATEDGTAVAHEDYEPTNGTLVFRPNEQHKQICLTVIDDDIFEEDEHFNVRLSNLRIIRSNEENPDCRIVDPSVATIMVLDDDHCGVFHFNDESVDVSESCESAAFVVVRSSGARGCVRVPFKTVDGTAKGNGKDYSNVSGTIEFQDGQTEGVIRVPIVDDNEYEKSEYFFIELGEPVLAEKEGSRNFFSIVTEKFFPDTHKATTTMKKINAASLNLPSNPSEAATIIKNEGLDTGMPRLGQYSRLRVNIKESIELKNTVDRLIKHGKWALLIGTSSWKEQFVDAITVNAGDGDDLEAIGEGEVKMPACKDYVMHFLTVFWKVLFAFVPPTDYAGGWVCFFVSIVMIGFMTAIIGDLASAFGCTIGLTDAVTSTTFVALGTSLPDTFASKVAAINDKYADSSIVNVTGSNAVNVFLGIGVAWTIATIVHWVRGTTFFVPAGSLGFSVTIFCIFAVIAIVLLILRRKPAMGGGELGGLKIGIKWALSIFFFTLWMTYVLLTSLENYCHIVGF
;
A
#
# COMPACT_ATOMS: atom_id res chain seq x y z
N MET A 1 16.58 39.69 17.85
CA MET A 1 17.37 38.56 18.43
C MET A 1 17.93 38.93 19.80
N ARG A 2 18.83 39.92 19.93
CA ARG A 2 19.23 40.46 21.25
C ARG A 2 18.02 40.83 22.11
N ARG A 3 17.12 41.70 21.62
CA ARG A 3 15.86 42.05 22.32
C ARG A 3 15.03 40.85 22.77
N PHE A 4 14.88 39.80 21.95
CA PHE A 4 14.05 38.64 22.31
C PHE A 4 14.70 37.74 23.37
N ILE A 5 16.03 37.57 23.29
CA ILE A 5 16.81 36.88 24.32
C ILE A 5 16.82 37.72 25.61
N THR A 6 16.95 39.05 25.51
CA THR A 6 16.88 39.96 26.64
C THR A 6 15.49 39.96 27.28
N GLU A 7 14.40 39.89 26.51
CA GLU A 7 13.03 39.83 27.03
C GLU A 7 12.72 38.46 27.68
N ILE A 8 13.23 37.36 27.13
CA ILE A 8 13.12 36.03 27.77
C ILE A 8 13.96 35.95 29.03
N ILE A 9 15.20 36.43 28.99
CA ILE A 9 16.05 36.54 30.19
C ILE A 9 15.37 37.43 31.21
N PHE A 10 14.72 38.53 30.81
CA PHE A 10 13.98 39.43 31.68
C PHE A 10 12.69 38.79 32.24
N LEU A 11 12.00 37.94 31.47
CA LEU A 11 10.84 37.18 31.94
C LEU A 11 11.24 36.06 32.92
N ILE A 12 12.37 35.40 32.66
CA ILE A 12 13.01 34.44 33.58
C ILE A 12 13.47 35.18 34.84
N PHE A 13 14.07 36.36 34.70
CA PHE A 13 14.49 37.20 35.83
C PHE A 13 13.29 37.70 36.65
N LEU A 14 12.14 37.98 36.01
CA LEU A 14 10.88 38.33 36.67
C LEU A 14 10.28 37.15 37.44
N LEU A 15 10.45 35.91 36.96
CA LEU A 15 10.11 34.69 37.70
C LEU A 15 11.05 34.45 38.89
N PHE A 16 12.31 34.88 38.79
CA PHE A 16 13.30 34.85 39.88
C PHE A 16 13.22 36.05 40.85
N ALA A 17 12.45 37.10 40.52
CA ALA A 17 12.37 38.34 41.30
C ALA A 17 11.23 38.39 42.33
N TYR A 18 10.52 37.26 42.55
CA TYR A 18 9.65 37.13 43.72
C TYR A 18 10.51 36.82 44.96
N ASP A 19 10.28 37.56 46.03
CA ASP A 19 11.05 37.55 47.27
C ASP A 19 11.01 36.15 47.93
N VAL A 20 12.06 35.35 47.75
CA VAL A 20 12.23 34.04 48.41
C VAL A 20 12.89 34.28 49.77
N SER A 21 12.10 34.77 50.72
CA SER A 21 12.55 35.05 52.09
C SER A 21 11.82 34.22 53.15
N ALA A 22 11.40 33.00 52.83
CA ALA A 22 10.88 32.04 53.81
C ALA A 22 11.47 30.64 53.56
N LEU A 23 11.89 29.95 54.62
CA LEU A 23 12.18 28.50 54.61
C LEU A 23 10.87 27.74 54.85
N ALA A 24 10.63 26.66 54.10
CA ALA A 24 9.48 25.76 54.29
C ALA A 24 9.76 24.80 55.45
N LEU A 25 9.68 25.31 56.67
CA LEU A 25 9.70 24.46 57.86
C LEU A 25 8.25 24.28 58.35
N ASP A 26 7.93 23.06 58.77
CA ASP A 26 6.64 22.75 59.41
C ASP A 26 6.50 23.54 60.73
N ALA A 27 5.32 23.51 61.38
CA ALA A 27 5.07 24.25 62.62
C ALA A 27 6.09 23.97 63.76
N ASP A 28 6.80 22.83 63.68
CA ASP A 28 7.84 22.37 64.59
C ASP A 28 9.29 22.65 64.13
N GLY A 29 9.49 23.37 63.02
CA GLY A 29 10.83 23.71 62.52
C GLY A 29 11.54 22.61 61.73
N ASN A 30 10.83 21.55 61.31
CA ASN A 30 11.37 20.41 60.56
C ASN A 30 10.88 20.38 59.11
N CYS A 31 11.70 19.84 58.20
CA CYS A 31 11.30 19.61 56.81
C CYS A 31 10.50 18.29 56.71
N PRO A 32 9.22 18.31 56.30
CA PRO A 32 8.35 17.12 56.31
C PRO A 32 8.86 15.98 55.41
N SER A 33 9.62 16.28 54.37
CA SER A 33 10.17 15.29 53.44
C SER A 33 11.37 14.50 54.00
N LEU A 34 12.05 15.01 55.03
CA LEU A 34 13.18 14.31 55.65
C LEU A 34 12.72 13.11 56.50
N ALA A 35 11.46 13.10 56.93
CA ALA A 35 10.84 11.99 57.66
C ALA A 35 10.53 10.77 56.78
N ASN A 36 10.50 10.92 55.44
CA ASN A 36 10.14 9.86 54.48
C ASN A 36 11.35 9.02 54.01
N ILE A 37 12.57 9.26 54.52
CA ILE A 37 13.79 8.51 54.16
C ILE A 37 13.91 7.20 54.96
N SER A 38 12.78 6.57 55.33
CA SER A 38 12.78 5.27 56.00
C SER A 38 12.73 4.15 54.96
N CYS A 39 13.72 3.25 54.93
CA CYS A 39 13.75 2.16 53.96
C CYS A 39 12.63 1.15 54.25
N LYS A 40 11.62 1.09 53.39
CA LYS A 40 10.52 0.11 53.42
C LYS A 40 10.80 -1.06 52.47
N ASP A 41 10.37 -2.25 52.84
CA ASP A 41 10.50 -3.42 51.96
C ASP A 41 9.65 -3.25 50.70
N GLY A 42 10.17 -3.71 49.56
CA GLY A 42 9.48 -3.64 48.28
C GLY A 42 8.31 -4.62 48.18
N LEU A 43 7.48 -4.46 47.15
CA LEU A 43 6.31 -5.30 46.88
C LEU A 43 6.71 -6.75 46.49
N LEU A 44 7.80 -6.90 45.74
CA LEU A 44 8.34 -8.16 45.24
C LEU A 44 9.74 -8.46 45.79
N LEU A 45 10.60 -7.45 45.90
CA LEU A 45 11.99 -7.62 46.32
C LEU A 45 12.20 -7.15 47.77
N PRO A 46 12.75 -8.00 48.66
CA PRO A 46 13.14 -7.57 49.99
C PRO A 46 14.37 -6.66 49.93
N LEU A 47 14.44 -5.69 50.85
CA LEU A 47 15.60 -4.82 50.98
C LEU A 47 16.86 -5.59 51.42
N TRP A 48 18.01 -5.17 50.91
CA TRP A 48 19.30 -5.72 51.34
C TRP A 48 19.65 -5.31 52.78
N GLU A 49 19.54 -6.26 53.72
CA GLU A 49 19.90 -6.09 55.13
C GLU A 49 21.43 -6.03 55.37
N PRO A 50 21.94 -5.32 56.41
CA PRO A 50 21.22 -4.52 57.41
C PRO A 50 20.70 -3.17 56.89
N LYS A 51 19.59 -2.68 57.45
CA LYS A 51 18.93 -1.41 57.10
C LYS A 51 19.63 -0.19 57.72
N ASP A 52 20.09 -0.31 58.97
CA ASP A 52 20.75 0.76 59.73
C ASP A 52 22.25 0.46 60.00
N ASN A 53 23.05 1.50 60.25
CA ASN A 53 24.50 1.44 60.58
C ASN A 53 25.41 0.84 59.49
N ILE A 54 25.21 1.26 58.23
CA ILE A 54 26.01 0.81 57.08
C ILE A 54 27.24 1.72 56.91
N THR A 55 28.41 1.14 56.64
CA THR A 55 29.63 1.92 56.33
C THR A 55 29.48 2.66 54.99
N THR A 56 30.12 3.82 54.82
CA THR A 56 30.04 4.61 53.57
C THR A 56 30.44 3.79 52.34
N GLY A 57 31.43 2.90 52.46
CA GLY A 57 31.84 2.01 51.38
C GLY A 57 30.77 0.99 50.97
N GLN A 58 30.08 0.38 51.95
CA GLN A 58 28.94 -0.52 51.68
C GLN A 58 27.73 0.24 51.12
N ARG A 59 27.50 1.48 51.56
CA ARG A 59 26.45 2.36 51.03
C ARG A 59 26.67 2.64 49.53
N VAL A 60 27.90 3.03 49.17
CA VAL A 60 28.28 3.26 47.76
C VAL A 60 28.21 1.98 46.95
N GLY A 61 28.71 0.85 47.48
CA GLY A 61 28.62 -0.45 46.79
C GLY A 61 27.18 -0.87 46.51
N ARG A 62 26.29 -0.73 47.49
CA ARG A 62 24.84 -1.01 47.32
C ARG A 62 24.19 -0.08 46.31
N ALA A 63 24.48 1.22 46.38
CA ALA A 63 23.95 2.20 45.43
C ALA A 63 24.36 1.87 43.99
N ILE A 64 25.61 1.45 43.77
CA ILE A 64 26.09 1.00 42.45
C ILE A 64 25.34 -0.25 41.98
N VAL A 65 25.16 -1.25 42.85
CA VAL A 65 24.44 -2.48 42.50
C VAL A 65 22.98 -2.20 42.17
N TYR A 66 22.28 -1.42 42.99
CA TYR A 66 20.89 -1.05 42.71
C TYR A 66 20.78 -0.21 41.44
N PHE A 67 21.69 0.73 41.20
CA PHE A 67 21.72 1.52 39.98
C PHE A 67 21.94 0.67 38.72
N LEU A 68 22.93 -0.24 38.74
CA LEU A 68 23.20 -1.15 37.62
C LEU A 68 22.04 -2.12 37.40
N SER A 69 21.41 -2.61 38.47
CA SER A 69 20.24 -3.48 38.39
C SER A 69 19.03 -2.72 37.81
N LEU A 70 18.81 -1.47 38.23
CA LEU A 70 17.78 -0.60 37.70
C LEU A 70 17.98 -0.33 36.20
N MET A 71 19.20 0.00 35.77
CA MET A 71 19.55 0.16 34.35
C MET A 71 19.34 -1.13 33.55
N TYR A 72 19.68 -2.28 34.13
CA TYR A 72 19.47 -3.58 33.51
C TYR A 72 17.98 -3.92 33.34
N CYS A 73 17.15 -3.59 34.33
CA CYS A 73 15.69 -3.76 34.26
C CYS A 73 15.05 -2.82 33.22
N PHE A 74 15.55 -1.59 33.04
CA PHE A 74 15.05 -0.70 31.98
C PHE A 74 15.31 -1.24 30.58
N LEU A 75 16.43 -1.93 30.35
CA LEU A 75 16.65 -2.65 29.10
C LEU A 75 15.62 -3.77 28.91
N GLY A 76 15.31 -4.51 29.98
CA GLY A 76 14.23 -5.50 29.97
C GLY A 76 12.87 -4.90 29.58
N VAL A 77 12.46 -3.82 30.27
CA VAL A 77 11.21 -3.11 29.96
C VAL A 77 11.17 -2.59 28.52
N SER A 78 12.29 -2.10 27.99
CA SER A 78 12.37 -1.65 26.60
C SER A 78 12.07 -2.77 25.61
N ILE A 79 12.60 -3.98 25.84
CA ILE A 79 12.41 -5.14 24.96
C ILE A 79 10.97 -5.67 25.01
N ILE A 80 10.36 -5.77 26.20
CA ILE A 80 8.98 -6.24 26.30
C ILE A 80 7.98 -5.19 25.79
N ALA A 81 8.26 -3.90 25.98
CA ALA A 81 7.43 -2.82 25.46
C ALA A 81 7.42 -2.79 23.93
N ASP A 82 8.48 -3.27 23.27
CA ASP A 82 8.47 -3.46 21.82
C ASP A 82 7.55 -4.58 21.36
N ARG A 83 7.51 -5.70 22.08
CA ARG A 83 6.55 -6.79 21.78
C ARG A 83 5.12 -6.31 21.94
N PHE A 84 4.88 -5.49 22.97
CA PHE A 84 3.62 -4.82 23.17
C PHE A 84 3.26 -3.87 22.02
N MET A 85 4.22 -3.05 21.56
CA MET A 85 4.04 -2.16 20.41
C MET A 85 3.81 -2.92 19.09
N ALA A 86 4.48 -4.06 18.89
CA ALA A 86 4.27 -4.92 17.73
C ALA A 86 2.84 -5.50 17.72
N ALA A 87 2.31 -5.90 18.88
CA ALA A 87 0.93 -6.34 19.00
C ALA A 87 -0.07 -5.21 18.66
N ILE A 88 0.17 -3.99 19.17
CA ILE A 88 -0.65 -2.81 18.84
C ILE A 88 -0.64 -2.52 17.35
N GLU A 89 0.51 -2.62 16.69
CA GLU A 89 0.64 -2.37 15.26
C GLU A 89 -0.19 -3.38 14.44
N VAL A 90 -0.15 -4.67 14.79
CA VAL A 90 -0.97 -5.70 14.13
C VAL A 90 -2.47 -5.47 14.35
N ILE A 91 -2.88 -5.02 15.55
CA ILE A 91 -4.28 -4.71 15.86
C ILE A 91 -4.76 -3.48 15.06
N THR A 92 -3.93 -2.45 14.95
CA THR A 92 -4.30 -1.16 14.34
C THR A 92 -4.16 -1.13 12.82
N SER A 93 -3.34 -2.02 12.25
CA SER A 93 -3.16 -2.18 10.80
C SER A 93 -4.17 -3.13 10.16
N GLN A 94 -5.19 -3.59 10.89
CA GLN A 94 -6.26 -4.41 10.31
C GLN A 94 -7.01 -3.62 9.22
N GLU A 95 -7.18 -4.25 8.07
CA GLU A 95 -7.84 -3.68 6.89
C GLU A 95 -9.21 -4.34 6.67
N LYS A 96 -10.15 -3.56 6.16
CA LYS A 96 -11.49 -4.00 5.77
C LYS A 96 -11.74 -3.65 4.30
N GLU A 97 -12.23 -4.62 3.55
CA GLU A 97 -12.67 -4.42 2.17
C GLU A 97 -13.97 -3.61 2.14
N VAL A 98 -13.95 -2.48 1.45
CA VAL A 98 -15.11 -1.63 1.21
C VAL A 98 -15.38 -1.60 -0.29
N ARG A 99 -16.63 -1.91 -0.67
CA ARG A 99 -17.08 -1.84 -2.07
C ARG A 99 -17.54 -0.41 -2.35
N LEU A 100 -16.82 0.30 -3.20
CA LEU A 100 -17.19 1.64 -3.66
C LEU A 100 -17.68 1.54 -5.11
N LYS A 101 -18.77 2.24 -5.41
CA LYS A 101 -19.30 2.35 -6.78
C LYS A 101 -18.71 3.59 -7.42
N THR A 102 -17.88 3.41 -8.45
CA THR A 102 -17.25 4.50 -9.19
C THR A 102 -18.31 5.30 -9.96
N LYS A 103 -17.97 6.54 -10.36
CA LYS A 103 -18.84 7.40 -11.19
C LYS A 103 -19.23 6.76 -12.53
N SER A 104 -18.46 5.79 -13.01
CA SER A 104 -18.72 4.95 -14.20
C SER A 104 -19.69 3.79 -13.96
N GLY A 105 -20.11 3.54 -12.71
CA GLY A 105 -21.01 2.45 -12.35
C GLY A 105 -20.33 1.12 -11.99
N GLU A 106 -19.01 1.00 -12.20
CA GLU A 106 -18.22 -0.17 -11.80
C GLU A 106 -18.06 -0.26 -10.27
N ILE A 107 -18.05 -1.49 -9.74
CA ILE A 107 -17.86 -1.76 -8.32
C ILE A 107 -16.38 -2.03 -8.09
N GLN A 108 -15.68 -1.06 -7.50
CA GLN A 108 -14.29 -1.21 -7.11
C GLN A 108 -14.20 -1.63 -5.63
N VAL A 109 -13.44 -2.69 -5.34
CA VAL A 109 -13.15 -3.13 -3.98
C VAL A 109 -11.88 -2.44 -3.53
N ILE A 110 -11.98 -1.57 -2.53
CA ILE A 110 -10.85 -0.86 -1.93
C ILE A 110 -10.65 -1.38 -0.50
N THR A 111 -9.43 -1.76 -0.15
CA THR A 111 -9.05 -2.11 1.22
C THR A 111 -8.76 -0.82 1.99
N VAL A 112 -9.47 -0.60 3.09
CA VAL A 112 -9.27 0.58 3.96
C VAL A 112 -8.95 0.10 5.36
N ARG A 113 -8.00 0.75 6.05
CA ARG A 113 -7.70 0.46 7.45
C ARG A 113 -8.96 0.67 8.31
N ILE A 114 -9.21 -0.27 9.22
CA ILE A 114 -10.35 -0.21 10.15
C ILE A 114 -10.19 0.97 11.11
N TRP A 115 -8.96 1.19 11.58
CA TRP A 115 -8.63 2.25 12.53
C TRP A 115 -8.25 3.54 11.79
N ASN A 116 -8.83 4.66 12.23
CA ASN A 116 -8.37 5.97 11.82
C ASN A 116 -6.96 6.22 12.39
N GLU A 117 -6.04 6.74 11.58
CA GLU A 117 -4.63 6.94 11.94
C GLU A 117 -4.47 7.83 13.20
N THR A 118 -5.21 8.95 13.28
CA THR A 118 -5.19 9.84 14.45
C THR A 118 -5.69 9.16 15.72
N VAL A 119 -6.77 8.38 15.61
CA VAL A 119 -7.33 7.63 16.75
C VAL A 119 -6.37 6.55 17.20
N SER A 120 -5.82 5.76 16.27
CA SER A 120 -4.83 4.72 16.54
C SER A 120 -3.60 5.28 17.25
N ASN A 121 -3.06 6.38 16.73
CA ASN A 121 -1.87 7.05 17.27
C ASN A 121 -2.09 7.55 18.70
N LEU A 122 -3.26 8.15 18.99
CA LEU A 122 -3.54 8.73 20.30
C LEU A 122 -4.03 7.72 21.34
N THR A 123 -4.64 6.60 20.92
CA THR A 123 -5.18 5.59 21.82
C THR A 123 -4.15 4.50 22.07
N LEU A 124 -4.04 3.56 21.14
CA LEU A 124 -3.25 2.35 21.33
C LEU A 124 -1.75 2.63 21.22
N MET A 125 -1.30 3.49 20.29
CA MET A 125 0.15 3.75 20.16
C MET A 125 0.71 4.61 21.30
N ALA A 126 -0.04 5.61 21.78
CA ALA A 126 0.36 6.43 22.93
C ALA A 126 0.31 5.63 24.24
N LEU A 127 -0.70 4.76 24.42
CA LEU A 127 -0.75 3.81 25.53
C LEU A 127 0.43 2.83 25.46
N GLY A 128 0.73 2.35 24.24
CA GLY A 128 1.89 1.55 23.91
C GLY A 128 3.21 2.10 24.47
N SER A 129 3.43 3.41 24.31
CA SER A 129 4.63 4.05 24.81
C SER A 129 4.68 4.20 26.33
N SER A 130 3.53 4.43 26.95
CA SER A 130 3.44 4.84 28.35
C SER A 130 2.97 3.74 29.30
N ALA A 131 2.76 2.53 28.81
CA ALA A 131 2.35 1.40 29.63
C ALA A 131 3.19 1.20 30.90
N PRO A 132 4.54 1.34 30.88
CA PRO A 132 5.32 1.20 32.10
C PRO A 132 4.96 2.21 33.20
N GLU A 133 4.68 3.46 32.80
CA GLU A 133 4.41 4.59 33.69
C GLU A 133 3.01 4.49 34.29
N ILE A 134 2.05 4.08 33.46
CA ILE A 134 0.64 3.85 33.85
C ILE A 134 0.56 2.64 34.79
N LEU A 135 1.24 1.53 34.45
CA LEU A 135 1.25 0.33 35.29
C LEU A 135 1.96 0.57 36.62
N LEU A 136 3.04 1.35 36.65
CA LEU A 136 3.72 1.71 37.89
C LEU A 136 2.76 2.41 38.87
N SER A 137 1.95 3.36 38.38
CA SER A 137 0.97 4.07 39.23
C SER A 137 -0.14 3.17 39.75
N ILE A 138 -0.61 2.21 38.94
CA ILE A 138 -1.64 1.24 39.35
C ILE A 138 -1.07 0.26 40.38
N ILE A 139 0.14 -0.26 40.14
CA ILE A 139 0.79 -1.25 41.01
C ILE A 139 1.15 -0.62 42.36
N GLU A 140 1.64 0.62 42.37
CA GLU A 140 1.97 1.33 43.60
C GLU A 140 0.74 1.44 44.51
N ILE A 141 -0.39 1.95 44.00
CA ILE A 141 -1.64 2.06 44.77
C ILE A 141 -2.12 0.69 45.26
N CYS A 142 -2.07 -0.34 44.42
CA CYS A 142 -2.44 -1.69 44.84
C CYS A 142 -1.49 -2.25 45.91
N GLY A 143 -0.20 -1.93 45.85
CA GLY A 143 0.83 -2.39 46.77
C GLY A 143 0.82 -1.70 48.13
N THR A 144 0.38 -0.44 48.19
CA THR A 144 0.28 0.37 49.42
C THR A 144 -1.10 0.30 50.08
N ASN A 145 -1.85 -0.80 49.90
CA ASN A 145 -3.22 -0.96 50.43
C ASN A 145 -4.21 0.13 49.99
N PHE A 146 -4.04 0.66 48.77
CA PHE A 146 -4.82 1.74 48.15
C PHE A 146 -4.54 3.15 48.67
N GLU A 147 -3.45 3.35 49.41
CA GLU A 147 -2.96 4.67 49.81
C GLU A 147 -2.16 5.35 48.70
N ALA A 148 -2.16 6.69 48.67
CA ALA A 148 -1.46 7.46 47.65
C ALA A 148 0.06 7.35 47.84
N GLY A 149 0.75 6.86 46.81
CA GLY A 149 2.21 6.86 46.74
C GLY A 149 2.77 8.07 45.97
N GLU A 150 4.07 8.34 46.16
CA GLU A 150 4.79 9.45 45.50
C GLU A 150 5.55 9.01 44.23
N LEU A 151 5.78 7.71 44.03
CA LEU A 151 6.65 7.18 42.98
C LEU A 151 5.97 7.21 41.60
N GLY A 152 4.69 6.82 41.53
CA GLY A 152 3.88 6.76 40.32
C GLY A 152 3.55 8.16 39.79
N PRO A 153 2.87 9.03 40.56
CA PRO A 153 2.60 10.40 40.16
C PRO A 153 3.89 11.19 39.83
N GLY A 154 4.96 11.00 40.62
CA GLY A 154 6.26 11.62 40.37
C GLY A 154 6.89 11.16 39.05
N THR A 155 6.80 9.87 38.73
CA THR A 155 7.29 9.30 37.45
C THR A 155 6.49 9.86 36.27
N ILE A 156 5.15 10.00 36.39
CA ILE A 156 4.30 10.53 35.32
C ILE A 156 4.63 12.00 35.00
N VAL A 157 4.78 12.85 36.02
CA VAL A 157 5.11 14.26 35.79
C VAL A 157 6.56 14.42 35.29
N GLY A 158 7.49 13.65 35.86
CA GLY A 158 8.89 13.64 35.44
C GLY A 158 9.07 13.16 34.00
N SER A 159 8.38 12.08 33.60
CA SER A 159 8.44 11.54 32.24
C SER A 159 7.85 12.53 31.24
N ALA A 160 6.76 13.22 31.59
CA ALA A 160 6.18 14.26 30.75
C ALA A 160 7.11 15.46 30.53
N ALA A 161 7.83 15.88 31.58
CA ALA A 161 8.86 16.91 31.48
C ALA A 161 10.02 16.46 30.57
N PHE A 162 10.52 15.23 30.75
CA PHE A 162 11.58 14.67 29.92
C PHE A 162 11.14 14.55 28.45
N ASN A 163 9.95 14.02 28.22
CA ASN A 163 9.32 13.87 26.91
C ASN A 163 9.17 15.22 26.18
N LEU A 164 8.62 16.23 26.86
CA LEU A 164 8.37 17.53 26.23
C LEU A 164 9.65 18.34 26.02
N PHE A 165 10.63 18.24 26.92
CA PHE A 165 11.82 19.08 26.87
C PHE A 165 13.01 18.38 26.19
N VAL A 166 13.41 17.21 26.68
CA VAL A 166 14.61 16.52 26.21
C VAL A 166 14.39 15.88 24.84
N ILE A 167 13.30 15.13 24.65
CA ILE A 167 13.05 14.43 23.38
C ILE A 167 12.84 15.45 22.25
N ILE A 168 12.05 16.50 22.47
CA ILE A 168 11.85 17.55 21.46
C ILE A 168 13.16 18.30 21.19
N GLY A 169 13.91 18.65 22.25
CA GLY A 169 15.23 19.28 22.12
C GLY A 169 16.22 18.45 21.29
N LEU A 170 16.18 17.12 21.45
CA LEU A 170 16.98 16.18 20.66
C LEU A 170 16.49 16.09 19.21
N CYS A 171 15.19 15.93 18.97
CA CYS A 171 14.59 15.83 17.63
C CYS A 171 14.87 17.09 16.79
N ILE A 172 14.97 18.24 17.44
CA ILE A 172 15.39 19.50 16.82
C ILE A 172 16.80 19.41 16.24
N VAL A 173 17.74 18.77 16.95
CA VAL A 173 19.18 18.73 16.60
C VAL A 173 19.51 17.61 15.61
N VAL A 174 18.76 16.51 15.66
CA VAL A 174 19.08 15.30 14.93
C VAL A 174 18.83 15.41 13.42
N ILE A 175 17.94 16.30 12.97
CA ILE A 175 17.64 16.46 11.53
C ILE A 175 18.86 16.89 10.72
N PRO A 176 19.13 16.28 9.55
CA PRO A 176 20.24 16.64 8.67
C PRO A 176 20.32 18.12 8.27
N LYS A 177 21.49 18.57 7.83
CA LYS A 177 21.72 19.99 7.46
C LYS A 177 20.84 20.37 6.26
N GLY A 178 20.09 21.46 6.39
CA GLY A 178 19.25 22.00 5.30
C GLY A 178 17.81 21.48 5.28
N GLU A 179 17.49 20.45 6.06
CA GLU A 179 16.14 19.90 6.14
C GLU A 179 15.30 20.53 7.25
N VAL A 180 14.00 20.59 7.01
CA VAL A 180 12.97 20.99 7.97
C VAL A 180 11.84 19.98 7.93
N ARG A 181 11.36 19.60 9.12
CA ARG A 181 10.16 18.76 9.26
C ARG A 181 9.03 19.62 9.80
N ARG A 182 7.86 19.50 9.19
CA ARG A 182 6.64 20.19 9.61
C ARG A 182 5.58 19.20 10.04
N VAL A 183 4.73 19.61 10.98
CA VAL A 183 3.55 18.84 11.37
C VAL A 183 2.50 18.94 10.25
N LYS A 184 2.07 17.79 9.72
CA LYS A 184 1.05 17.67 8.68
C LYS A 184 -0.34 17.97 9.25
N HIS A 185 -0.73 17.35 10.36
CA HIS A 185 -2.05 17.49 10.97
C HIS A 185 -2.03 18.56 12.08
N PHE A 186 -1.81 19.83 11.69
CA PHE A 186 -1.64 20.91 12.66
C PHE A 186 -2.86 21.14 13.60
N GLY A 187 -4.08 20.84 13.13
CA GLY A 187 -5.28 20.91 13.97
C GLY A 187 -5.26 19.89 15.11
N VAL A 188 -4.84 18.65 14.80
CA VAL A 188 -4.68 17.57 15.78
C VAL A 188 -3.58 17.93 16.78
N PHE A 189 -2.46 18.47 16.31
CA PHE A 189 -1.38 18.94 17.19
C PHE A 189 -1.84 20.00 18.20
N ILE A 190 -2.62 21.00 17.80
CA ILE A 190 -3.13 22.01 18.74
C ILE A 190 -4.04 21.36 19.79
N VAL A 191 -4.98 20.51 19.36
CA VAL A 191 -5.91 19.85 20.28
C VAL A 191 -5.16 18.99 21.29
N THR A 192 -4.22 18.18 20.83
CA THR A 192 -3.41 17.30 21.69
C THR A 192 -2.49 18.09 22.62
N ALA A 193 -1.87 19.17 22.17
CA ALA A 193 -1.06 20.04 23.01
C ALA A 193 -1.87 20.76 24.10
N VAL A 194 -3.09 21.21 23.77
CA VAL A 194 -4.00 21.83 24.74
C VAL A 194 -4.46 20.83 25.79
N TRP A 195 -4.89 19.63 25.37
CA TRP A 195 -5.28 18.57 26.29
C TRP A 195 -4.11 18.07 27.15
N SER A 196 -2.90 18.05 26.59
CA SER A 196 -1.68 17.73 27.34
C SER A 196 -1.46 18.71 28.48
N ILE A 197 -1.46 20.04 28.24
CA ILE A 197 -1.32 21.03 29.32
C ILE A 197 -2.51 20.96 30.29
N PHE A 198 -3.73 20.84 29.76
CA PHE A 198 -4.94 20.76 30.56
C PHE A 198 -4.92 19.59 31.54
N ALA A 199 -4.38 18.43 31.16
CA ALA A 199 -4.29 17.27 32.03
C ALA A 199 -3.53 17.58 33.33
N TYR A 200 -2.39 18.26 33.24
CA TYR A 200 -1.57 18.63 34.39
C TYR A 200 -2.18 19.81 35.17
N LEU A 201 -2.80 20.78 34.48
CA LEU A 201 -3.56 21.83 35.17
C LEU A 201 -4.75 21.28 35.95
N TRP A 202 -5.44 20.28 35.38
CA TRP A 202 -6.54 19.57 36.04
C TRP A 202 -6.03 18.78 37.25
N LEU A 203 -4.89 18.10 37.13
CA LEU A 203 -4.24 17.42 38.24
C LEU A 203 -3.90 18.39 39.39
N TYR A 204 -3.37 19.57 39.08
CA TYR A 204 -3.15 20.62 40.07
C TYR A 204 -4.48 21.09 40.70
N PHE A 205 -5.51 21.28 39.87
CA PHE A 205 -6.82 21.77 40.31
C PHE A 205 -7.53 20.82 41.29
N ILE A 206 -7.47 19.50 41.07
CA ILE A 206 -8.10 18.52 41.97
C ILE A 206 -7.34 18.40 43.30
N ILE A 207 -6.01 18.51 43.30
CA ILE A 207 -5.20 18.34 44.51
C ILE A 207 -5.14 19.63 45.37
N SER A 208 -5.07 20.81 44.74
CA SER A 208 -4.77 22.07 45.44
C SER A 208 -5.94 23.06 45.54
N VAL A 209 -6.94 22.97 44.66
CA VAL A 209 -8.00 23.98 44.55
C VAL A 209 -9.36 23.45 44.99
N THR A 210 -9.81 22.33 44.43
CA THR A 210 -11.18 21.81 44.66
C THR A 210 -11.29 21.11 46.00
N SER A 211 -10.59 19.98 46.14
CA SER A 211 -10.66 19.11 47.29
C SER A 211 -9.26 18.99 47.90
N LYS A 212 -8.88 20.01 48.68
CA LYS A 212 -7.51 20.13 49.19
C LYS A 212 -7.07 18.88 49.96
N GLY A 213 -6.10 18.16 49.42
CA GLY A 213 -5.52 16.98 50.06
C GLY A 213 -6.38 15.71 49.99
N VAL A 214 -7.57 15.73 49.37
CA VAL A 214 -8.47 14.58 49.29
C VAL A 214 -9.03 14.50 47.89
N VAL A 215 -8.90 13.36 47.22
CA VAL A 215 -9.48 13.20 45.87
C VAL A 215 -10.81 12.48 45.97
N GLU A 216 -11.87 13.09 45.45
CA GLU A 216 -13.20 12.51 45.42
C GLU A 216 -13.38 11.55 44.23
N PHE A 217 -14.36 10.64 44.35
CA PHE A 217 -14.66 9.66 43.28
C PHE A 217 -14.97 10.34 41.94
N TRP A 218 -15.75 11.43 41.94
CA TRP A 218 -16.11 12.11 40.69
C TRP A 218 -14.90 12.82 40.05
N GLU A 219 -13.96 13.33 40.83
CA GLU A 219 -12.72 13.95 40.34
C GLU A 219 -11.84 12.91 39.65
N ALA A 220 -11.66 11.75 40.29
CA ALA A 220 -10.91 10.63 39.74
C ALA A 220 -11.57 10.05 38.47
N PHE A 221 -12.89 9.82 38.52
CA PHE A 221 -13.65 9.30 37.38
C PHE A 221 -13.70 10.27 36.20
N LEU A 222 -13.82 11.57 36.46
CA LEU A 222 -13.78 12.60 35.41
C LEU A 222 -12.40 12.69 34.77
N THR A 223 -11.33 12.54 35.55
CA THR A 223 -9.95 12.43 35.04
C THR A 223 -9.82 11.28 34.05
N PHE A 224 -10.39 10.11 34.37
CA PHE A 224 -10.47 8.98 33.44
C PHE A 224 -11.32 9.28 32.20
N LEU A 225 -12.46 9.95 32.35
CA LEU A 225 -13.36 10.30 31.25
C LEU A 225 -12.76 11.32 30.26
N PHE A 226 -11.77 12.12 30.67
CA PHE A 226 -11.09 13.04 29.75
C PHE A 226 -10.27 12.33 28.67
N PHE A 227 -9.88 11.07 28.86
CA PHE A 227 -9.19 10.29 27.83
C PHE A 227 -10.06 10.10 26.55
N PRO A 228 -11.26 9.48 26.61
CA PRO A 228 -12.10 9.33 25.42
C PRO A 228 -12.57 10.69 24.84
N ILE A 229 -12.72 11.73 25.66
CA ILE A 229 -13.05 13.09 25.20
C ILE A 229 -11.88 13.67 24.37
N THR A 230 -10.64 13.48 24.82
CA THR A 230 -9.44 13.92 24.08
C THR A 230 -9.35 13.22 22.73
N VAL A 231 -9.58 11.89 22.70
CA VAL A 231 -9.59 11.09 21.46
C VAL A 231 -10.68 11.58 20.50
N LEU A 232 -11.90 11.80 21.01
CA LEU A 232 -13.03 12.26 20.21
C LEU A 232 -12.78 13.65 19.61
N THR A 233 -12.25 14.58 20.42
CA THR A 233 -11.93 15.94 19.94
C THR A 233 -10.78 15.95 18.92
N ALA A 234 -9.77 15.08 19.08
CA ALA A 234 -8.71 14.88 18.10
C ALA A 234 -9.25 14.30 16.78
N TYR A 235 -10.13 13.31 16.86
CA TYR A 235 -10.81 12.72 15.69
C TYR A 235 -11.67 13.75 14.93
N ILE A 236 -12.43 14.58 15.65
CA ILE A 236 -13.22 15.67 15.06
C ILE A 236 -12.32 16.70 14.36
N ALA A 237 -11.16 17.01 14.94
CA ALA A 237 -10.19 17.93 14.35
C ALA A 237 -9.57 17.36 13.06
N ASP A 238 -9.31 16.05 13.03
CA ASP A 238 -8.73 15.36 11.87
C ASP A 238 -9.71 15.28 10.68
N ILE A 239 -10.99 14.99 10.94
CA ILE A 239 -12.05 14.98 9.91
C ILE A 239 -12.37 16.40 9.37
N LYS A 240 -11.79 17.46 9.95
CA LYS A 240 -11.98 18.86 9.53
C LYS A 240 -13.45 19.31 9.50
N LEU A 241 -14.30 18.72 10.35
CA LEU A 241 -15.76 18.96 10.36
C LEU A 241 -16.10 20.44 10.63
N PHE A 242 -15.30 21.12 11.45
CA PHE A 242 -15.42 22.54 11.76
C PHE A 242 -14.94 23.48 10.63
N GLN A 243 -13.93 23.08 9.85
CA GLN A 243 -13.41 23.88 8.73
C GLN A 243 -14.41 23.93 7.57
N ARG A 244 -15.14 22.84 7.29
CA ARG A 244 -16.19 22.81 6.25
C ARG A 244 -17.34 23.78 6.51
N LYS A 245 -17.76 23.98 7.77
CA LYS A 245 -18.85 24.92 8.12
C LYS A 245 -18.38 26.37 8.27
N PHE A 246 -17.19 26.63 8.84
CA PHE A 246 -16.71 28.00 9.07
C PHE A 246 -16.03 28.64 7.85
N LEU A 247 -15.23 27.90 7.08
CA LEU A 247 -14.59 28.43 5.87
C LEU A 247 -15.61 28.62 4.75
N SER A 248 -16.61 27.74 4.59
CA SER A 248 -17.71 27.95 3.65
C SER A 248 -18.42 29.30 3.87
N LYS A 249 -18.69 29.68 5.14
CA LYS A 249 -19.31 30.97 5.47
C LYS A 249 -18.38 32.18 5.25
N LYS A 250 -17.09 32.09 5.61
CA LYS A 250 -16.15 33.20 5.45
C LYS A 250 -15.70 33.40 3.99
N TYR A 251 -15.62 32.32 3.20
CA TYR A 251 -15.27 32.36 1.77
C TYR A 251 -16.43 32.89 0.91
N LYS A 252 -17.70 32.58 1.25
CA LYS A 252 -18.88 33.23 0.66
C LYS A 252 -18.96 34.73 0.99
N ALA A 253 -18.67 35.12 2.24
CA ALA A 253 -18.70 36.52 2.66
C ALA A 253 -17.59 37.37 2.01
N ARG A 254 -16.38 36.82 1.85
CA ARG A 254 -15.24 37.55 1.25
C ARG A 254 -15.33 37.68 -0.27
N ARG A 255 -15.97 36.73 -0.97
CA ARG A 255 -16.31 36.90 -2.40
C ARG A 255 -17.32 38.03 -2.59
N LYS A 256 -18.38 38.10 -1.79
CA LYS A 256 -19.41 39.16 -1.91
C LYS A 256 -18.85 40.58 -1.66
N ALA A 257 -17.87 40.72 -0.77
CA ALA A 257 -17.18 41.99 -0.54
C ALA A 257 -16.17 42.37 -1.64
N LYS A 258 -15.54 41.38 -2.30
CA LYS A 258 -14.57 41.63 -3.39
C LYS A 258 -15.24 41.94 -4.73
N TYR A 259 -16.47 41.48 -4.95
CA TYR A 259 -17.28 41.80 -6.14
C TYR A 259 -17.96 43.18 -6.08
N MET A 260 -18.15 43.76 -4.88
CA MET A 260 -18.74 45.11 -4.75
C MET A 260 -17.71 46.25 -4.84
N LEU A 261 -16.40 45.95 -4.70
CA LEU A 261 -15.34 46.97 -4.68
C LEU A 261 -14.59 47.08 -6.02
N ARG A 262 -15.08 46.43 -7.08
CA ARG A 262 -14.46 46.42 -8.42
C ARG A 262 -15.48 46.68 -9.54
N ASN A 263 -16.53 47.44 -9.26
CA ASN A 263 -17.54 47.87 -10.26
C ASN A 263 -17.81 49.38 -10.11
N GLY A 264 -16.74 50.17 -10.05
CA GLY A 264 -16.79 51.62 -10.21
C GLY A 264 -15.57 51.98 -11.02
N ASP A 265 -15.67 51.78 -12.34
CA ASP A 265 -15.13 52.63 -13.40
C ASP A 265 -15.31 51.91 -14.75
N ASP A 266 -16.10 52.56 -15.60
CA ASP A 266 -16.14 52.55 -17.07
C ASP A 266 -16.73 51.36 -17.87
N LEU A 267 -17.97 51.61 -18.34
CA LEU A 267 -18.48 51.41 -19.71
C LEU A 267 -17.37 51.72 -20.75
N GLU A 268 -17.14 51.05 -21.88
CA GLU A 268 -17.97 50.44 -22.92
C GLU A 268 -16.99 49.73 -23.88
N ALA A 269 -17.29 48.51 -24.36
CA ALA A 269 -16.92 47.99 -25.69
C ALA A 269 -17.26 46.49 -25.79
N ASP A 270 -18.25 46.21 -26.62
CA ASP A 270 -18.45 45.09 -27.54
C ASP A 270 -18.04 43.64 -27.21
N GLY A 271 -18.96 42.75 -27.59
CA GLY A 271 -19.10 41.40 -27.06
C GLY A 271 -18.42 40.26 -27.82
N LYS A 272 -18.43 39.14 -27.10
CA LYS A 272 -18.13 37.73 -27.44
C LYS A 272 -16.65 37.33 -27.39
N PHE A 273 -16.27 36.77 -26.23
CA PHE A 273 -15.34 35.64 -26.20
C PHE A 273 -15.80 34.57 -25.20
N SER A 274 -15.46 33.35 -25.60
CA SER A 274 -15.92 32.02 -25.20
C SER A 274 -15.64 31.60 -23.75
N ASN A 275 -16.54 30.74 -23.26
CA ASN A 275 -16.44 29.99 -22.00
C ASN A 275 -15.13 29.21 -21.88
N SER A 276 -14.38 29.50 -20.82
CA SER A 276 -13.40 28.59 -20.23
C SER A 276 -13.77 28.42 -18.75
N GLU A 277 -14.32 27.25 -18.42
CA GLU A 277 -14.57 26.84 -17.04
C GLU A 277 -13.23 26.53 -16.36
N GLY A 278 -12.81 27.46 -15.50
CA GLY A 278 -11.66 27.31 -14.62
C GLY A 278 -11.94 26.27 -13.52
N SER A 279 -11.15 25.21 -13.58
CA SER A 279 -10.98 24.12 -12.63
C SER A 279 -10.91 24.58 -11.17
N SER A 280 -11.80 24.02 -10.36
CA SER A 280 -11.75 24.14 -8.91
C SER A 280 -10.66 23.23 -8.34
N VAL A 281 -9.59 23.82 -7.81
CA VAL A 281 -8.62 23.13 -6.95
C VAL A 281 -9.31 22.74 -5.63
N THR A 282 -9.83 21.52 -5.57
CA THR A 282 -10.32 20.85 -4.37
C THR A 282 -9.15 20.17 -3.67
N SER A 283 -8.62 20.79 -2.61
CA SER A 283 -7.64 20.14 -1.72
C SER A 283 -8.40 19.36 -0.63
N GLY A 284 -8.62 18.07 -0.92
CA GLY A 284 -9.23 17.10 -0.03
C GLY A 284 -9.60 15.86 -0.84
N GLY A 285 -8.62 14.99 -1.06
CA GLY A 285 -8.73 13.88 -2.00
C GLY A 285 -9.89 12.96 -1.68
N SER A 286 -10.63 12.57 -2.72
CA SER A 286 -11.44 11.37 -2.65
C SER A 286 -10.51 10.18 -2.41
N LEU A 287 -11.02 9.11 -1.79
CA LEU A 287 -10.30 7.83 -1.67
C LEU A 287 -9.76 7.35 -3.03
N GLU A 288 -10.42 7.76 -4.12
CA GLU A 288 -10.04 7.50 -5.50
C GLU A 288 -8.78 8.28 -5.93
N GLU A 289 -8.63 9.55 -5.55
CA GLU A 289 -7.41 10.34 -5.79
C GLU A 289 -6.21 9.82 -4.98
N GLU A 290 -6.45 9.34 -3.76
CA GLU A 290 -5.39 8.76 -2.92
C GLU A 290 -4.94 7.39 -3.47
N PHE A 291 -5.89 6.58 -3.93
CA PHE A 291 -5.64 5.32 -4.62
C PHE A 291 -4.88 5.52 -5.95
N GLU A 292 -5.29 6.48 -6.78
CA GLU A 292 -4.59 6.82 -8.02
C GLU A 292 -3.15 7.31 -7.76
N LYS A 293 -2.96 8.12 -6.72
CA LYS A 293 -1.63 8.58 -6.33
C LYS A 293 -0.72 7.43 -5.88
N THR A 294 -1.25 6.50 -5.09
CA THR A 294 -0.51 5.30 -4.70
C THR A 294 -0.18 4.44 -5.92
N ARG A 295 -1.13 4.25 -6.83
CA ARG A 295 -0.91 3.52 -8.10
C ARG A 295 0.22 4.15 -8.93
N LEU A 296 0.26 5.48 -9.05
CA LEU A 296 1.32 6.19 -9.77
C LEU A 296 2.71 6.00 -9.13
N GLU A 297 2.78 5.98 -7.79
CA GLU A 297 4.02 5.73 -7.05
C GLU A 297 4.53 4.29 -7.23
N TYR A 298 3.63 3.29 -7.29
CA TYR A 298 3.98 1.92 -7.66
C TYR A 298 4.54 1.83 -9.10
N ILE A 299 3.99 2.61 -10.03
CA ILE A 299 4.46 2.63 -11.42
C ILE A 299 5.87 3.25 -11.52
N GLU A 300 6.09 4.38 -10.85
CA GLU A 300 7.39 5.06 -10.83
C GLU A 300 8.49 4.15 -10.26
N THR A 301 8.18 3.42 -9.18
CA THR A 301 9.12 2.47 -8.56
C THR A 301 9.46 1.29 -9.46
N ILE A 302 8.48 0.66 -10.13
CA ILE A 302 8.73 -0.40 -11.11
C ILE A 302 9.61 0.11 -12.26
N LYS A 303 9.34 1.33 -12.75
CA LYS A 303 10.13 1.98 -13.80
C LYS A 303 11.57 2.21 -13.35
N ASP A 304 11.79 2.67 -12.12
CA ASP A 304 13.13 2.86 -11.55
C ASP A 304 13.90 1.54 -11.40
N ILE A 305 13.26 0.47 -10.96
CA ILE A 305 13.89 -0.86 -10.82
C ILE A 305 14.30 -1.40 -12.20
N ARG A 306 13.41 -1.29 -13.20
CA ARG A 306 13.70 -1.76 -14.57
C ARG A 306 14.79 -0.93 -15.27
N LYS A 307 14.90 0.37 -14.94
CA LYS A 307 16.03 1.23 -15.38
C LYS A 307 17.37 0.78 -14.78
N ARG A 308 17.37 0.34 -13.53
CA ARG A 308 18.58 -0.17 -12.85
C ARG A 308 18.95 -1.59 -13.32
N ASN A 309 17.94 -2.43 -13.59
CA ASN A 309 18.11 -3.84 -13.96
C ASN A 309 17.33 -4.17 -15.27
N PRO A 310 17.96 -4.03 -16.46
CA PRO A 310 17.26 -4.17 -17.75
C PRO A 310 16.81 -5.61 -18.11
N HIS A 311 17.40 -6.64 -17.49
CA HIS A 311 17.21 -8.06 -17.86
C HIS A 311 16.49 -8.89 -16.79
N ILE A 312 15.78 -8.25 -15.86
CA ILE A 312 15.15 -8.95 -14.74
C ILE A 312 13.84 -9.64 -15.13
N ASP A 313 13.60 -10.85 -14.62
CA ASP A 313 12.38 -11.61 -14.89
C ASP A 313 11.14 -10.86 -14.31
N PRO A 314 9.99 -10.80 -15.01
CA PRO A 314 8.80 -10.09 -14.53
C PRO A 314 8.32 -10.51 -13.14
N LYS A 315 8.54 -11.77 -12.72
CA LYS A 315 8.18 -12.22 -11.37
C LYS A 315 9.13 -11.67 -10.31
N GLU A 316 10.42 -11.68 -10.58
CA GLU A 316 11.44 -11.12 -9.69
C GLU A 316 11.32 -9.58 -9.61
N LEU A 317 10.92 -8.94 -10.71
CA LEU A 317 10.57 -7.52 -10.75
C LEU A 317 9.36 -7.21 -9.85
N GLU A 318 8.34 -8.05 -9.88
CA GLU A 318 7.14 -7.91 -9.03
C GLU A 318 7.52 -8.01 -7.54
N GLU A 319 8.37 -8.97 -7.16
CA GLU A 319 8.87 -9.13 -5.79
C GLU A 319 9.72 -7.95 -5.33
N LEU A 320 10.67 -7.48 -6.15
CA LEU A 320 11.50 -6.33 -5.83
C LEU A 320 10.70 -5.04 -5.74
N ALA A 321 9.71 -4.84 -6.63
CA ALA A 321 8.81 -3.70 -6.57
C ALA A 321 7.96 -3.71 -5.30
N GLN A 322 7.47 -4.89 -4.88
CA GLN A 322 6.75 -5.02 -3.63
C GLN A 322 7.64 -4.64 -2.44
N ILE A 323 8.89 -5.11 -2.40
CA ILE A 323 9.86 -4.79 -1.34
C ILE A 323 10.22 -3.30 -1.34
N GLU A 324 10.43 -2.69 -2.51
CA GLU A 324 10.81 -1.28 -2.59
C GLU A 324 9.66 -0.34 -2.24
N VAL A 325 8.42 -0.68 -2.63
CA VAL A 325 7.25 0.11 -2.24
C VAL A 325 6.90 -0.09 -0.77
N LEU A 326 7.11 -1.30 -0.22
CA LEU A 326 7.11 -1.49 1.23
C LEU A 326 8.18 -0.58 1.87
N ASN A 327 9.40 -0.51 1.36
CA ASN A 327 10.41 0.35 1.98
C ASN A 327 10.14 1.87 1.86
N LYS A 328 9.50 2.31 0.78
CA LYS A 328 9.15 3.72 0.49
C LYS A 328 7.86 4.19 1.16
N GLY A 329 6.94 3.28 1.50
CA GLY A 329 5.65 3.64 2.08
C GLY A 329 5.74 4.25 3.50
N PRO A 330 4.65 4.89 3.97
CA PRO A 330 4.63 5.53 5.28
C PRO A 330 4.75 4.50 6.40
N LYS A 331 5.80 4.63 7.21
CA LYS A 331 6.09 3.74 8.35
C LYS A 331 5.42 4.25 9.61
N SER A 332 4.99 3.33 10.47
CA SER A 332 4.36 3.66 11.75
C SER A 332 5.40 3.97 12.85
N ARG A 333 4.96 4.64 13.93
CA ARG A 333 5.81 4.86 15.11
C ARG A 333 6.28 3.55 15.74
N ALA A 334 5.41 2.54 15.76
CA ALA A 334 5.74 1.21 16.28
C ALA A 334 6.95 0.63 15.53
N PHE A 335 6.98 0.75 14.20
CA PHE A 335 8.11 0.31 13.38
C PHE A 335 9.43 0.96 13.81
N TYR A 336 9.47 2.30 13.91
CA TYR A 336 10.71 3.00 14.28
C TYR A 336 11.18 2.70 15.69
N ARG A 337 10.24 2.50 16.63
CA ARG A 337 10.57 2.10 18.00
C ARG A 337 11.20 0.71 18.05
N ILE A 338 10.54 -0.27 17.41
CA ILE A 338 11.03 -1.65 17.31
C ILE A 338 12.40 -1.66 16.62
N GLN A 339 12.58 -0.89 15.55
CA GLN A 339 13.87 -0.78 14.87
C GLN A 339 14.95 -0.21 15.79
N ALA A 340 14.65 0.84 16.54
CA ALA A 340 15.62 1.47 17.44
C ALA A 340 16.07 0.52 18.56
N THR A 341 15.14 -0.17 19.21
CA THR A 341 15.48 -1.14 20.26
C THR A 341 16.21 -2.36 19.70
N ARG A 342 15.85 -2.83 18.50
CA ARG A 342 16.58 -3.94 17.85
C ARG A 342 18.03 -3.55 17.54
N GLN A 343 18.28 -2.31 17.12
CA GLN A 343 19.63 -1.79 16.95
C GLN A 343 20.37 -1.65 18.29
N LEU A 344 19.69 -1.19 19.35
CA LEU A 344 20.28 -1.10 20.70
C LEU A 344 20.62 -2.47 21.29
N THR A 345 19.87 -3.51 20.95
CA THR A 345 20.02 -4.85 21.51
C THR A 345 20.86 -5.79 20.62
N GLY A 346 21.35 -5.35 19.46
CA GLY A 346 22.16 -6.18 18.55
C GLY A 346 21.35 -7.17 17.69
N SER A 347 20.03 -6.96 17.53
CA SER A 347 19.13 -7.81 16.73
C SER A 347 18.99 -7.37 15.25
N GLY A 348 19.72 -6.34 14.81
CA GLY A 348 19.73 -5.83 13.43
C GLY A 348 18.44 -5.14 12.99
N ASN A 349 18.28 -4.92 11.68
CA ASN A 349 17.12 -4.21 11.13
C ASN A 349 15.85 -5.09 11.06
N VAL A 350 14.68 -4.45 11.16
CA VAL A 350 13.34 -5.12 11.10
C VAL A 350 13.06 -5.68 9.72
N VAL A 351 13.57 -5.03 8.67
CA VAL A 351 13.37 -5.43 7.28
C VAL A 351 14.62 -6.17 6.81
N ASN A 352 14.55 -7.50 6.77
CA ASN A 352 15.58 -8.35 6.18
C ASN A 352 15.04 -9.04 4.93
N LYS A 353 15.72 -8.82 3.79
CA LYS A 353 15.35 -9.36 2.46
C LYS A 353 15.08 -10.88 2.50
N ALA A 354 15.90 -11.64 3.23
CA ALA A 354 15.76 -13.10 3.38
C ALA A 354 14.50 -13.58 4.16
N GLN A 355 13.86 -12.72 4.95
CA GLN A 355 12.60 -13.04 5.65
C GLN A 355 11.38 -12.73 4.79
N LEU A 356 11.48 -11.75 3.88
CA LEU A 356 10.45 -11.38 2.92
C LEU A 356 10.27 -12.46 1.85
N GLU A 357 11.37 -12.97 1.30
CA GLU A 357 11.36 -14.05 0.28
C GLU A 357 10.71 -15.35 0.79
N LYS A 358 10.75 -15.63 2.10
CA LYS A 358 10.13 -16.84 2.69
C LYS A 358 8.62 -16.75 2.91
N LYS A 359 8.02 -15.55 2.91
CA LYS A 359 6.63 -15.33 3.35
C LYS A 359 5.61 -15.24 2.20
N LEU A 360 6.04 -15.29 0.93
CA LEU A 360 5.17 -15.17 -0.25
C LEU A 360 5.22 -16.41 -1.19
N PRO A 361 4.46 -17.49 -0.90
CA PRO A 361 4.18 -18.50 -1.91
C PRO A 361 2.85 -18.20 -2.63
N ILE A 362 2.90 -18.07 -3.96
CA ILE A 362 1.72 -17.91 -4.83
C ILE A 362 1.02 -19.28 -4.98
N LYS A 363 -0.25 -19.37 -4.60
CA LYS A 363 -1.11 -20.55 -4.84
C LYS A 363 -1.85 -20.40 -6.17
N GLN A 364 -1.60 -21.31 -7.11
CA GLN A 364 -2.27 -21.38 -8.41
C GLN A 364 -3.51 -22.29 -8.31
N THR A 365 -4.69 -21.76 -8.63
CA THR A 365 -5.97 -22.49 -8.62
C THR A 365 -6.25 -23.10 -9.98
N LEU A 366 -6.39 -24.43 -10.04
CA LEU A 366 -6.87 -25.19 -11.20
C LEU A 366 -8.41 -25.34 -11.15
N ILE A 367 -9.04 -25.35 -12.33
CA ILE A 367 -10.49 -25.45 -12.54
C ILE A 367 -10.91 -26.94 -12.54
N GLU A 368 -12.01 -27.28 -11.86
CA GLU A 368 -12.52 -28.66 -11.70
C GLU A 368 -13.44 -29.09 -12.88
N ASP A 369 -13.27 -30.33 -13.37
CA ASP A 369 -14.06 -30.97 -14.42
C ASP A 369 -15.44 -31.48 -13.90
N ILE A 370 -16.50 -31.30 -14.69
CA ILE A 370 -17.93 -31.45 -14.31
C ILE A 370 -18.43 -32.92 -14.25
N TYR A 371 -17.67 -33.89 -14.78
CA TYR A 371 -18.04 -35.30 -14.72
C TYR A 371 -17.02 -36.08 -13.91
N GLY A 372 -17.52 -36.88 -12.95
CA GLY A 372 -16.66 -37.69 -12.08
C GLY A 372 -15.73 -38.62 -12.87
N PRO A 373 -14.54 -38.96 -12.33
CA PRO A 373 -13.49 -39.68 -13.04
C PRO A 373 -13.85 -41.12 -13.46
N GLU A 374 -14.99 -41.65 -13.03
CA GLU A 374 -15.34 -43.07 -13.12
C GLU A 374 -16.13 -43.47 -14.39
N VAL A 375 -16.71 -42.52 -15.14
CA VAL A 375 -17.50 -42.83 -16.36
C VAL A 375 -16.64 -42.78 -17.62
N GLN A 376 -16.73 -43.80 -18.47
CA GLN A 376 -16.01 -43.84 -19.75
C GLN A 376 -16.82 -43.14 -20.85
N GLN A 377 -16.29 -42.03 -21.35
CA GLN A 377 -16.94 -41.13 -22.29
C GLN A 377 -16.30 -41.25 -23.67
N ILE A 378 -17.10 -41.30 -24.73
CA ILE A 378 -16.63 -41.32 -26.12
C ILE A 378 -17.30 -40.20 -26.89
N TYR A 379 -16.51 -39.40 -27.60
CA TYR A 379 -17.01 -38.21 -28.29
C TYR A 379 -16.04 -37.80 -29.41
N PHE A 380 -16.52 -36.97 -30.35
CA PHE A 380 -15.67 -36.35 -31.35
C PHE A 380 -14.81 -35.25 -30.74
N ASN A 381 -13.52 -35.21 -31.10
CA ASN A 381 -12.63 -34.16 -30.64
C ASN A 381 -11.70 -33.71 -31.77
N PRO A 382 -11.95 -32.55 -32.40
CA PRO A 382 -13.09 -31.64 -32.22
C PRO A 382 -14.41 -32.19 -32.79
N GLY A 383 -15.54 -31.56 -32.46
CA GLY A 383 -16.90 -31.88 -32.99
C GLY A 383 -17.32 -31.10 -34.24
N HIS A 384 -16.49 -30.17 -34.70
CA HIS A 384 -16.69 -29.44 -35.95
C HIS A 384 -15.37 -29.46 -36.73
N TYR A 385 -15.46 -29.74 -38.02
CA TYR A 385 -14.35 -29.71 -38.96
C TYR A 385 -14.70 -28.77 -40.09
N THR A 386 -13.71 -28.02 -40.55
CA THR A 386 -13.83 -27.14 -41.69
C THR A 386 -12.69 -27.48 -42.62
N VAL A 387 -13.03 -27.79 -43.87
CA VAL A 387 -12.10 -28.26 -44.89
C VAL A 387 -12.32 -27.45 -46.17
N MET A 388 -11.25 -27.26 -46.93
CA MET A 388 -11.33 -26.68 -48.27
C MET A 388 -11.75 -27.77 -49.25
N GLU A 389 -12.43 -27.39 -50.32
CA GLU A 389 -12.82 -28.28 -51.41
C GLU A 389 -11.60 -29.06 -51.97
N ASN A 390 -10.49 -28.35 -52.21
CA ASN A 390 -9.22 -28.91 -52.70
C ASN A 390 -8.44 -29.81 -51.72
N VAL A 391 -8.98 -30.15 -50.54
CA VAL A 391 -8.25 -30.94 -49.52
C VAL A 391 -8.01 -32.39 -49.95
N GLY A 392 -8.82 -32.92 -50.86
CA GLY A 392 -8.83 -34.35 -51.19
C GLY A 392 -9.26 -35.19 -49.99
N SER A 393 -8.33 -35.86 -49.30
CA SER A 393 -8.66 -36.71 -48.13
C SER A 393 -8.19 -36.13 -46.80
N PHE A 394 -9.05 -36.15 -45.77
CA PHE A 394 -8.75 -35.67 -44.43
C PHE A 394 -9.21 -36.64 -43.33
N MET A 395 -8.67 -36.47 -42.12
CA MET A 395 -8.92 -37.36 -40.98
C MET A 395 -9.64 -36.66 -39.82
N ILE A 396 -10.72 -37.27 -39.31
CA ILE A 396 -11.44 -36.81 -38.10
C ILE A 396 -11.16 -37.73 -36.91
N THR A 397 -11.09 -37.17 -35.70
CA THR A 397 -10.66 -37.91 -34.49
C THR A 397 -11.80 -38.15 -33.51
N VAL A 398 -11.94 -39.41 -33.08
CA VAL A 398 -12.84 -39.85 -32.00
C VAL A 398 -11.99 -40.17 -30.77
N SER A 399 -12.34 -39.58 -29.62
CA SER A 399 -11.59 -39.71 -28.38
C SER A 399 -12.41 -40.40 -27.30
N ARG A 400 -11.72 -41.09 -26.38
CA ARG A 400 -12.33 -41.60 -25.13
C ARG A 400 -11.63 -41.07 -23.88
N LYS A 401 -12.40 -40.61 -22.88
CA LYS A 401 -11.93 -40.03 -21.60
C LYS A 401 -12.71 -40.61 -20.41
N GLY A 402 -12.04 -40.79 -19.27
CA GLY A 402 -12.65 -41.31 -18.04
C GLY A 402 -12.84 -42.84 -18.02
N GLY A 403 -13.13 -43.39 -16.84
CA GLY A 403 -13.29 -44.84 -16.62
C GLY A 403 -12.01 -45.66 -16.84
N ASP A 404 -12.13 -47.00 -16.89
CA ASP A 404 -10.99 -47.90 -17.16
C ASP A 404 -10.66 -47.99 -18.66
N LEU A 405 -9.45 -47.53 -19.03
CA LEU A 405 -8.93 -47.55 -20.40
C LEU A 405 -8.52 -48.96 -20.87
N ARG A 406 -8.56 -49.96 -19.99
CA ARG A 406 -8.26 -51.36 -20.33
C ARG A 406 -9.38 -52.06 -21.10
N ASN A 407 -10.59 -51.50 -21.10
CA ASN A 407 -11.74 -52.06 -21.83
C ASN A 407 -11.54 -51.94 -23.35
N GLU A 408 -11.93 -52.99 -24.08
CA GLU A 408 -12.00 -53.00 -25.54
C GLU A 408 -13.43 -52.63 -25.96
N ILE A 409 -13.59 -51.51 -26.67
CA ILE A 409 -14.87 -50.96 -27.07
C ILE A 409 -14.89 -50.73 -28.58
N ALA A 410 -16.07 -50.82 -29.19
CA ALA A 410 -16.28 -50.46 -30.58
C ALA A 410 -17.48 -49.53 -30.75
N VAL A 411 -17.36 -48.61 -31.71
CA VAL A 411 -18.38 -47.62 -32.06
C VAL A 411 -18.48 -47.55 -33.58
N ASP A 412 -19.68 -47.49 -34.11
CA ASP A 412 -19.92 -47.38 -35.55
C ASP A 412 -20.03 -45.91 -35.95
N TYR A 413 -19.65 -45.60 -37.18
CA TYR A 413 -19.77 -44.27 -37.77
C TYR A 413 -20.35 -44.34 -39.19
N ALA A 414 -21.08 -43.32 -39.58
CA ALA A 414 -21.60 -43.14 -40.93
C ALA A 414 -21.68 -41.64 -41.29
N THR A 415 -21.41 -41.31 -42.55
CA THR A 415 -21.67 -39.98 -43.14
C THR A 415 -23.17 -39.81 -43.43
N GLU A 416 -23.71 -38.62 -43.17
CA GLU A 416 -25.08 -38.19 -43.47
C GLU A 416 -25.03 -36.88 -44.26
N ASP A 417 -25.76 -36.80 -45.37
CA ASP A 417 -25.84 -35.59 -46.22
C ASP A 417 -26.39 -34.39 -45.44
N GLY A 418 -25.88 -33.20 -45.76
CA GLY A 418 -26.38 -31.92 -45.25
C GLY A 418 -26.85 -31.04 -46.40
N THR A 419 -26.12 -29.95 -46.67
CA THR A 419 -26.24 -29.23 -47.94
C THR A 419 -25.32 -29.80 -49.01
N ALA A 420 -24.19 -30.38 -48.60
CA ALA A 420 -23.31 -31.15 -49.47
C ALA A 420 -23.92 -32.52 -49.79
N VAL A 421 -23.93 -32.87 -51.08
CA VAL A 421 -24.49 -34.07 -51.69
C VAL A 421 -23.39 -35.10 -51.92
N ALA A 422 -23.63 -36.33 -51.47
CA ALA A 422 -22.71 -37.44 -51.72
C ALA A 422 -22.50 -37.67 -53.23
N HIS A 423 -21.24 -37.87 -53.63
CA HIS A 423 -20.73 -38.03 -55.00
C HIS A 423 -20.65 -36.76 -55.86
N GLU A 424 -21.20 -35.64 -55.43
CA GLU A 424 -20.96 -34.32 -56.03
C GLU A 424 -19.82 -33.65 -55.25
N ASP A 425 -19.96 -33.51 -53.92
CA ASP A 425 -19.01 -32.72 -53.10
C ASP A 425 -18.12 -33.62 -52.20
N TYR A 426 -18.57 -34.83 -51.87
CA TYR A 426 -17.80 -35.74 -51.02
C TYR A 426 -18.08 -37.24 -51.28
N GLU A 427 -17.16 -38.12 -50.88
CA GLU A 427 -17.34 -39.58 -50.97
C GLU A 427 -17.99 -40.18 -49.70
N PRO A 428 -19.14 -40.87 -49.78
CA PRO A 428 -19.84 -41.40 -48.61
C PRO A 428 -19.05 -42.54 -47.95
N THR A 429 -18.90 -42.49 -46.62
CA THR A 429 -18.08 -43.44 -45.85
C THR A 429 -18.81 -43.95 -44.61
N ASN A 430 -18.80 -45.27 -44.38
CA ASN A 430 -19.31 -45.91 -43.17
C ASN A 430 -18.35 -46.99 -42.63
N GLY A 431 -18.31 -47.20 -41.32
CA GLY A 431 -17.40 -48.18 -40.71
C GLY A 431 -17.53 -48.36 -39.20
N THR A 432 -16.63 -49.17 -38.64
CA THR A 432 -16.53 -49.44 -37.21
C THR A 432 -15.15 -49.04 -36.69
N LEU A 433 -15.11 -48.24 -35.63
CA LEU A 433 -13.90 -47.97 -34.86
C LEU A 433 -13.79 -48.92 -33.67
N VAL A 434 -12.65 -49.60 -33.55
CA VAL A 434 -12.33 -50.47 -32.40
C VAL A 434 -11.19 -49.85 -31.59
N PHE A 435 -11.45 -49.52 -30.33
CA PHE A 435 -10.43 -49.05 -29.38
C PHE A 435 -9.90 -50.23 -28.58
N ARG A 436 -8.61 -50.54 -28.76
CA ARG A 436 -7.90 -51.56 -27.99
C ARG A 436 -7.53 -51.05 -26.59
N PRO A 437 -7.11 -51.92 -25.67
CA PRO A 437 -6.68 -51.48 -24.34
C PRO A 437 -5.63 -50.37 -24.42
N ASN A 438 -5.82 -49.30 -23.64
CA ASN A 438 -5.00 -48.08 -23.56
C ASN A 438 -4.98 -47.17 -24.80
N GLU A 439 -5.72 -47.46 -25.87
CA GLU A 439 -5.84 -46.53 -27.01
C GLU A 439 -6.86 -45.43 -26.71
N GLN A 440 -6.48 -44.16 -26.70
CA GLN A 440 -7.41 -43.06 -26.36
C GLN A 440 -8.05 -42.37 -27.58
N HIS A 441 -7.44 -42.51 -28.76
CA HIS A 441 -7.84 -41.80 -29.97
C HIS A 441 -7.90 -42.75 -31.17
N LYS A 442 -8.89 -42.56 -32.04
CA LYS A 442 -9.03 -43.22 -33.34
C LYS A 442 -9.39 -42.20 -34.41
N GLN A 443 -8.97 -42.47 -35.64
CA GLN A 443 -9.20 -41.58 -36.77
C GLN A 443 -10.07 -42.25 -37.85
N ILE A 444 -10.92 -41.45 -38.49
CA ILE A 444 -11.74 -41.81 -39.65
C ILE A 444 -11.23 -40.98 -40.83
N CYS A 445 -10.99 -41.60 -41.99
CA CYS A 445 -10.59 -40.92 -43.22
C CYS A 445 -11.83 -40.62 -44.08
N LEU A 446 -11.95 -39.40 -44.57
CA LEU A 446 -13.03 -38.91 -45.45
C LEU A 446 -12.40 -38.24 -46.68
N THR A 447 -13.11 -38.20 -47.81
CA THR A 447 -12.65 -37.60 -49.07
C THR A 447 -13.66 -36.56 -49.58
N VAL A 448 -13.16 -35.39 -49.99
CA VAL A 448 -13.85 -34.25 -50.62
C VAL A 448 -13.45 -34.19 -52.10
N ILE A 449 -14.38 -33.80 -52.97
CA ILE A 449 -14.21 -33.67 -54.42
C ILE A 449 -13.92 -32.19 -54.73
N ASP A 450 -13.05 -31.90 -55.71
CA ASP A 450 -12.50 -30.57 -56.05
C ASP A 450 -12.84 -30.18 -57.49
N ASP A 451 -13.41 -28.99 -57.71
CA ASP A 451 -13.66 -28.39 -59.03
C ASP A 451 -13.09 -26.96 -59.25
N ASP A 452 -13.61 -26.18 -60.21
CA ASP A 452 -13.09 -24.85 -60.61
C ASP A 452 -14.24 -23.80 -60.66
N ILE A 453 -15.40 -24.10 -60.07
CA ILE A 453 -16.65 -23.33 -60.13
C ILE A 453 -16.96 -22.83 -58.73
N PHE A 454 -17.15 -21.51 -58.59
CA PHE A 454 -17.59 -20.93 -57.32
C PHE A 454 -18.96 -21.44 -56.86
N GLU A 455 -18.99 -22.14 -55.73
CA GLU A 455 -20.17 -22.63 -55.01
C GLU A 455 -20.35 -21.93 -53.63
N GLU A 456 -21.49 -22.14 -52.95
CA GLU A 456 -21.71 -21.62 -51.59
C GLU A 456 -21.19 -22.61 -50.54
N ASP A 457 -20.84 -22.17 -49.32
CA ASP A 457 -20.34 -23.06 -48.27
C ASP A 457 -21.33 -24.21 -47.96
N GLU A 458 -20.86 -25.45 -48.06
CA GLU A 458 -21.68 -26.63 -47.88
C GLU A 458 -21.27 -27.46 -46.67
N HIS A 459 -22.12 -28.38 -46.21
CA HIS A 459 -21.78 -29.23 -45.07
C HIS A 459 -22.40 -30.62 -45.16
N PHE A 460 -21.72 -31.59 -44.55
CA PHE A 460 -22.21 -32.94 -44.29
C PHE A 460 -21.84 -33.37 -42.86
N ASN A 461 -22.50 -34.40 -42.33
CA ASN A 461 -22.33 -34.82 -40.94
C ASN A 461 -21.75 -36.23 -40.83
N VAL A 462 -21.05 -36.53 -39.74
CA VAL A 462 -20.64 -37.89 -39.37
C VAL A 462 -21.17 -38.21 -37.99
N ARG A 463 -21.97 -39.27 -37.88
CA ARG A 463 -22.61 -39.66 -36.61
C ARG A 463 -21.95 -40.90 -36.02
N LEU A 464 -21.69 -40.87 -34.70
CA LEU A 464 -21.34 -42.06 -33.93
C LEU A 464 -22.61 -42.78 -33.47
N SER A 465 -22.65 -44.09 -33.65
CA SER A 465 -23.77 -44.93 -33.25
C SER A 465 -23.29 -46.30 -32.75
N ASN A 466 -24.19 -47.06 -32.13
CA ASN A 466 -23.97 -48.46 -31.79
C ASN A 466 -22.70 -48.74 -30.98
N LEU A 467 -22.54 -48.04 -29.85
CA LEU A 467 -21.47 -48.28 -28.89
C LEU A 467 -21.63 -49.68 -28.26
N ARG A 468 -20.59 -50.51 -28.41
CA ARG A 468 -20.54 -51.88 -27.91
C ARG A 468 -19.24 -52.14 -27.15
N ILE A 469 -19.33 -52.88 -26.04
CA ILE A 469 -18.16 -53.34 -25.29
C ILE A 469 -17.81 -54.74 -25.79
N ILE A 470 -16.58 -54.93 -26.27
CA ILE A 470 -16.10 -56.22 -26.80
C ILE A 470 -15.47 -57.05 -25.67
N ARG A 471 -14.66 -56.42 -24.80
CA ARG A 471 -14.04 -57.06 -23.63
C ARG A 471 -13.96 -56.09 -22.46
N SER A 472 -14.42 -56.51 -21.29
CA SER A 472 -14.25 -55.80 -20.02
C SER A 472 -13.85 -56.75 -18.90
N ASN A 473 -13.10 -56.23 -17.93
CA ASN A 473 -12.75 -56.94 -16.69
C ASN A 473 -13.74 -56.67 -15.55
N GLU A 474 -14.74 -55.81 -15.76
CA GLU A 474 -15.76 -55.44 -14.78
C GLU A 474 -17.13 -56.02 -15.15
N GLU A 475 -17.96 -56.35 -14.15
CA GLU A 475 -19.29 -56.95 -14.36
C GLU A 475 -20.31 -55.96 -14.98
N ASN A 476 -20.05 -54.64 -14.99
CA ASN A 476 -20.88 -53.61 -15.64
C ASN A 476 -20.14 -52.26 -15.81
N PRO A 477 -19.32 -52.06 -16.86
CA PRO A 477 -18.71 -50.75 -17.14
C PRO A 477 -19.74 -49.74 -17.69
N ASP A 478 -19.82 -48.53 -17.12
CA ASP A 478 -20.68 -47.44 -17.64
C ASP A 478 -19.95 -46.68 -18.75
N CYS A 479 -20.25 -47.05 -20.01
CA CYS A 479 -19.73 -46.39 -21.21
C CYS A 479 -20.84 -45.60 -21.89
N ARG A 480 -20.61 -44.31 -22.17
CA ARG A 480 -21.59 -43.45 -22.86
C ARG A 480 -20.97 -42.69 -24.02
N ILE A 481 -21.72 -42.57 -25.11
CA ILE A 481 -21.44 -41.55 -26.12
C ILE A 481 -21.88 -40.23 -25.50
N VAL A 482 -20.94 -39.29 -25.42
CA VAL A 482 -21.14 -37.96 -24.83
C VAL A 482 -21.08 -36.93 -25.96
N ASP A 483 -21.69 -35.78 -25.75
CA ASP A 483 -21.63 -34.70 -26.73
C ASP A 483 -20.19 -34.18 -26.88
N PRO A 484 -19.71 -33.96 -28.12
CA PRO A 484 -20.41 -34.12 -29.39
C PRO A 484 -20.41 -35.57 -29.93
N SER A 485 -21.61 -36.11 -30.19
CA SER A 485 -21.84 -37.44 -30.79
C SER A 485 -21.96 -37.41 -32.33
N VAL A 486 -22.11 -36.22 -32.89
CA VAL A 486 -22.12 -35.91 -34.32
C VAL A 486 -21.00 -34.91 -34.58
N ALA A 487 -20.19 -35.17 -35.60
CA ALA A 487 -19.24 -34.21 -36.14
C ALA A 487 -19.83 -33.57 -37.40
N THR A 488 -19.85 -32.24 -37.47
CA THR A 488 -20.24 -31.53 -38.70
C THR A 488 -18.99 -31.13 -39.46
N ILE A 489 -18.95 -31.45 -40.75
CA ILE A 489 -17.89 -31.09 -41.68
C ILE A 489 -18.45 -30.01 -42.59
N MET A 490 -17.80 -28.86 -42.62
CA MET A 490 -18.10 -27.76 -43.53
C MET A 490 -17.06 -27.77 -44.64
N VAL A 491 -17.52 -27.83 -45.89
CA VAL A 491 -16.74 -27.71 -47.12
C VAL A 491 -16.79 -26.26 -47.56
N LEU A 492 -15.62 -25.64 -47.71
CA LEU A 492 -15.48 -24.27 -48.16
C LEU A 492 -14.95 -24.27 -49.59
N ASP A 493 -15.69 -23.61 -50.48
CA ASP A 493 -15.26 -23.26 -51.84
C ASP A 493 -14.03 -22.32 -51.79
N ASP A 494 -13.10 -22.50 -52.72
CA ASP A 494 -11.88 -21.68 -52.81
C ASP A 494 -11.71 -20.86 -54.10
N ASP A 495 -12.75 -20.83 -54.94
CA ASP A 495 -12.72 -20.28 -56.29
C ASP A 495 -13.16 -18.81 -56.42
N HIS A 496 -13.61 -18.17 -55.35
CA HIS A 496 -13.87 -16.72 -55.38
C HIS A 496 -12.58 -15.91 -55.62
N CYS A 497 -12.68 -14.75 -56.30
CA CYS A 497 -11.53 -13.83 -56.44
C CYS A 497 -11.10 -13.14 -55.14
N GLY A 498 -11.76 -13.42 -54.03
CA GLY A 498 -11.44 -12.93 -52.69
C GLY A 498 -12.13 -11.66 -52.23
N VAL A 499 -12.42 -11.62 -50.93
CA VAL A 499 -12.98 -10.50 -50.17
C VAL A 499 -11.91 -9.92 -49.25
N PHE A 500 -11.58 -8.65 -49.43
CA PHE A 500 -10.46 -7.98 -48.75
C PHE A 500 -10.92 -7.18 -47.54
N HIS A 501 -10.39 -7.49 -46.36
CA HIS A 501 -10.75 -6.83 -45.11
C HIS A 501 -9.64 -6.99 -44.06
N PHE A 502 -9.75 -6.26 -42.95
CA PHE A 502 -8.97 -6.53 -41.74
C PHE A 502 -9.64 -7.61 -40.89
N ASN A 503 -8.87 -8.35 -40.10
CA ASN A 503 -9.43 -9.36 -39.18
C ASN A 503 -10.36 -8.77 -38.13
N ASP A 504 -10.04 -7.58 -37.63
CA ASP A 504 -10.76 -6.91 -36.55
C ASP A 504 -11.15 -5.48 -36.95
N GLU A 505 -12.25 -4.98 -36.38
CA GLU A 505 -12.63 -3.56 -36.50
C GLU A 505 -11.65 -2.64 -35.77
N SER A 506 -11.04 -3.15 -34.69
CA SER A 506 -10.03 -2.43 -33.93
C SER A 506 -8.93 -3.34 -33.43
N VAL A 507 -7.69 -2.88 -33.50
CA VAL A 507 -6.51 -3.57 -32.97
C VAL A 507 -5.85 -2.68 -31.94
N ASP A 508 -5.50 -3.27 -30.81
CA ASP A 508 -4.72 -2.60 -29.78
C ASP A 508 -3.23 -2.86 -30.02
N VAL A 509 -2.44 -1.79 -30.10
CA VAL A 509 -0.99 -1.87 -30.25
C VAL A 509 -0.31 -1.18 -29.10
N SER A 510 0.80 -1.75 -28.63
CA SER A 510 1.60 -1.13 -27.57
C SER A 510 2.45 0.01 -28.12
N GLU A 511 2.54 1.12 -27.38
CA GLU A 511 3.45 2.23 -27.72
C GLU A 511 4.91 1.79 -27.83
N SER A 512 5.32 0.74 -27.10
CA SER A 512 6.68 0.21 -27.12
C SER A 512 7.03 -0.56 -28.39
N CYS A 513 6.11 -0.62 -29.37
CA CYS A 513 6.33 -1.30 -30.63
C CYS A 513 6.89 -0.32 -31.66
N GLU A 514 8.14 -0.51 -32.11
CA GLU A 514 8.78 0.38 -33.10
C GLU A 514 8.03 0.39 -34.46
N SER A 515 7.44 -0.74 -34.86
CA SER A 515 6.63 -0.84 -36.08
C SER A 515 5.55 -1.90 -35.94
N ALA A 516 4.30 -1.47 -36.10
CA ALA A 516 3.14 -2.33 -36.07
C ALA A 516 2.83 -2.88 -37.47
N ALA A 517 2.60 -4.18 -37.55
CA ALA A 517 2.20 -4.87 -38.77
C ALA A 517 0.69 -5.16 -38.72
N PHE A 518 -0.05 -4.67 -39.71
CA PHE A 518 -1.48 -4.89 -39.86
C PHE A 518 -1.72 -5.80 -41.07
N VAL A 519 -2.36 -6.93 -40.83
CA VAL A 519 -2.63 -7.93 -41.87
C VAL A 519 -3.96 -7.59 -42.53
N VAL A 520 -3.94 -7.45 -43.86
CA VAL A 520 -5.11 -7.43 -44.72
C VAL A 520 -5.33 -8.85 -45.20
N VAL A 521 -6.51 -9.38 -44.91
CA VAL A 521 -6.91 -10.74 -45.24
C VAL A 521 -7.79 -10.73 -46.48
N ARG A 522 -7.44 -11.61 -47.42
CA ARG A 522 -8.23 -12.00 -48.57
C ARG A 522 -8.93 -13.31 -48.21
N SER A 523 -10.26 -13.25 -48.12
CA SER A 523 -11.13 -14.34 -47.66
C SER A 523 -12.11 -14.77 -48.75
N SER A 524 -12.80 -15.89 -48.54
CA SER A 524 -13.75 -16.50 -49.49
C SER A 524 -13.14 -17.01 -50.79
N GLY A 525 -11.85 -16.81 -51.04
CA GLY A 525 -11.12 -17.39 -52.18
C GLY A 525 -9.86 -16.57 -52.54
N ALA A 526 -8.90 -17.20 -53.22
CA ALA A 526 -7.60 -16.61 -53.54
C ALA A 526 -7.31 -16.54 -55.05
N ARG A 527 -8.34 -16.72 -55.87
CA ARG A 527 -8.22 -16.86 -57.33
C ARG A 527 -7.92 -15.52 -58.03
N GLY A 528 -6.87 -15.48 -58.84
CA GLY A 528 -6.47 -14.30 -59.62
C GLY A 528 -5.61 -13.28 -58.86
N CYS A 529 -5.04 -12.31 -59.61
CA CYS A 529 -4.20 -11.25 -59.06
C CYS A 529 -5.02 -9.98 -58.80
N VAL A 530 -4.96 -9.42 -57.59
CA VAL A 530 -5.79 -8.29 -57.15
C VAL A 530 -4.96 -7.21 -56.47
N ARG A 531 -5.21 -5.93 -56.77
CA ARG A 531 -4.55 -4.78 -56.15
C ARG A 531 -5.50 -4.01 -55.24
N VAL A 532 -5.04 -3.72 -54.02
CA VAL A 532 -5.83 -3.04 -52.96
C VAL A 532 -5.10 -1.78 -52.47
N PRO A 533 -5.61 -0.56 -52.74
CA PRO A 533 -5.04 0.69 -52.20
C PRO A 533 -5.35 0.86 -50.70
N PHE A 534 -4.45 1.51 -49.94
CA PHE A 534 -4.64 1.84 -48.53
C PHE A 534 -4.03 3.19 -48.12
N LYS A 535 -4.54 3.79 -47.02
CA LYS A 535 -4.02 5.03 -46.41
C LYS A 535 -4.27 5.08 -44.90
N THR A 536 -3.39 5.77 -44.15
CA THR A 536 -3.63 6.13 -42.73
C THR A 536 -4.43 7.43 -42.60
N VAL A 537 -5.30 7.51 -41.59
CA VAL A 537 -6.15 8.67 -41.29
C VAL A 537 -6.08 9.00 -39.79
N ASP A 538 -5.83 10.27 -39.47
CA ASP A 538 -5.70 10.75 -38.09
C ASP A 538 -7.00 10.57 -37.28
N GLY A 539 -6.84 10.22 -36.00
CA GLY A 539 -7.92 10.12 -35.02
C GLY A 539 -7.68 11.08 -33.85
N THR A 540 -7.59 10.55 -32.63
CA THR A 540 -7.04 11.31 -31.49
C THR A 540 -5.52 11.31 -31.52
N ALA A 541 -4.92 10.19 -31.91
CA ALA A 541 -3.49 10.10 -32.22
C ALA A 541 -3.23 10.85 -33.53
N LYS A 542 -2.18 11.65 -33.54
CA LYS A 542 -1.75 12.48 -34.67
C LYS A 542 -0.55 11.87 -35.39
N GLY A 543 -0.66 11.84 -36.72
CA GLY A 543 0.45 11.51 -37.60
C GLY A 543 1.56 12.57 -37.60
N ASN A 544 2.50 12.42 -38.56
CA ASN A 544 3.73 13.23 -38.70
C ASN A 544 4.80 13.00 -37.64
N GLY A 545 4.83 11.82 -37.01
CA GLY A 545 5.88 11.43 -36.07
C GLY A 545 5.68 11.97 -34.66
N LYS A 546 4.45 12.36 -34.29
CA LYS A 546 4.07 12.58 -32.89
C LYS A 546 3.75 11.23 -32.23
N ASP A 547 2.65 10.60 -32.67
CA ASP A 547 2.20 9.33 -32.08
C ASP A 547 2.41 8.15 -33.06
N TYR A 548 2.30 8.44 -34.37
CA TYR A 548 2.64 7.49 -35.44
C TYR A 548 3.11 8.23 -36.71
N SER A 549 3.65 7.48 -37.68
CA SER A 549 4.06 8.02 -38.98
C SER A 549 3.05 7.68 -40.09
N ASN A 550 2.75 8.66 -40.96
CA ASN A 550 1.73 8.51 -42.01
C ASN A 550 2.21 7.60 -43.15
N VAL A 551 1.39 6.63 -43.55
CA VAL A 551 1.70 5.65 -44.61
C VAL A 551 0.53 5.54 -45.59
N SER A 552 0.83 5.52 -46.89
CA SER A 552 -0.13 5.24 -47.97
C SER A 552 0.52 4.44 -49.10
N GLY A 553 -0.25 3.58 -49.77
CA GLY A 553 0.27 2.68 -50.80
C GLY A 553 -0.76 1.74 -51.40
N THR A 554 -0.31 0.76 -52.18
CA THR A 554 -1.13 -0.32 -52.77
C THR A 554 -0.51 -1.66 -52.47
N ILE A 555 -1.33 -2.61 -51.99
CA ILE A 555 -0.94 -4.02 -51.79
C ILE A 555 -1.32 -4.79 -53.05
N GLU A 556 -0.42 -5.64 -53.54
CA GLU A 556 -0.68 -6.55 -54.65
C GLU A 556 -0.75 -7.99 -54.12
N PHE A 557 -1.88 -8.65 -54.34
CA PHE A 557 -2.12 -10.05 -54.01
C PHE A 557 -1.97 -10.89 -55.27
N GLN A 558 -1.03 -11.83 -55.26
CA GLN A 558 -0.86 -12.81 -56.32
C GLN A 558 -1.95 -13.90 -56.26
N ASP A 559 -2.03 -14.71 -57.32
CA ASP A 559 -2.87 -15.91 -57.36
C ASP A 559 -2.48 -16.87 -56.22
N GLY A 560 -3.46 -17.34 -55.44
CA GLY A 560 -3.24 -18.16 -54.25
C GLY A 560 -2.74 -17.40 -53.01
N GLN A 561 -2.54 -16.08 -53.09
CA GLN A 561 -2.11 -15.27 -51.94
C GLN A 561 -3.31 -14.80 -51.12
N THR A 562 -3.34 -15.16 -49.83
CA THR A 562 -4.43 -14.88 -48.89
C THR A 562 -4.15 -13.72 -47.93
N GLU A 563 -2.89 -13.34 -47.73
CA GLU A 563 -2.51 -12.29 -46.77
C GLU A 563 -1.57 -11.24 -47.37
N GLY A 564 -1.76 -9.99 -46.96
CA GLY A 564 -0.87 -8.87 -47.24
C GLY A 564 -0.63 -8.05 -45.97
N VAL A 565 0.57 -7.49 -45.80
CA VAL A 565 0.95 -6.79 -44.56
C VAL A 565 1.21 -5.32 -44.80
N ILE A 566 0.54 -4.45 -44.03
CA ILE A 566 0.79 -3.02 -43.93
C ILE A 566 1.68 -2.77 -42.71
N ARG A 567 2.81 -2.08 -42.87
CA ARG A 567 3.69 -1.70 -41.74
C ARG A 567 3.55 -0.21 -41.45
N VAL A 568 3.21 0.15 -40.22
CA VAL A 568 3.15 1.54 -39.75
C VAL A 568 4.10 1.70 -38.55
N PRO A 569 5.10 2.59 -38.65
CA PRO A 569 5.95 2.94 -37.51
C PRO A 569 5.17 3.73 -36.44
N ILE A 570 5.29 3.29 -35.18
CA ILE A 570 4.69 3.93 -33.98
C ILE A 570 5.82 4.61 -33.20
N VAL A 571 5.54 5.78 -32.62
CA VAL A 571 6.52 6.57 -31.87
C VAL A 571 6.24 6.45 -30.37
N ASP A 572 7.26 6.10 -29.60
CA ASP A 572 7.22 6.09 -28.12
C ASP A 572 7.74 7.45 -27.61
N ASP A 573 6.85 8.28 -27.07
CA ASP A 573 7.17 9.61 -26.56
C ASP A 573 7.34 9.67 -25.02
N ASN A 574 7.25 8.53 -24.32
CA ASN A 574 7.36 8.40 -22.86
C ASN A 574 6.43 9.32 -22.02
N GLU A 575 5.42 9.94 -22.62
CA GLU A 575 4.44 10.77 -21.91
C GLU A 575 3.23 9.92 -21.45
N TYR A 576 2.72 10.20 -20.25
CA TYR A 576 1.56 9.48 -19.73
C TYR A 576 0.27 10.05 -20.36
N GLU A 577 -0.23 9.37 -21.39
CA GLU A 577 -1.44 9.77 -22.11
C GLU A 577 -2.58 8.74 -21.94
N LYS A 578 -3.82 9.19 -22.15
CA LYS A 578 -4.98 8.29 -22.20
C LYS A 578 -4.93 7.49 -23.50
N SER A 579 -5.59 6.33 -23.56
CA SER A 579 -5.66 5.51 -24.78
C SER A 579 -6.02 6.34 -26.02
N GLU A 580 -5.10 6.44 -26.97
CA GLU A 580 -5.26 7.19 -28.22
C GLU A 580 -5.55 6.25 -29.39
N TYR A 581 -6.03 6.76 -30.52
CA TYR A 581 -6.29 5.94 -31.70
C TYR A 581 -6.16 6.70 -33.02
N PHE A 582 -5.82 5.96 -34.08
CA PHE A 582 -5.84 6.40 -35.49
C PHE A 582 -6.53 5.34 -36.37
N PHE A 583 -6.70 5.61 -37.67
CA PHE A 583 -7.36 4.68 -38.59
C PHE A 583 -6.50 4.29 -39.80
N ILE A 584 -6.75 3.10 -40.34
CA ILE A 584 -6.24 2.63 -41.63
C ILE A 584 -7.44 2.28 -42.51
N GLU A 585 -7.51 2.87 -43.71
CA GLU A 585 -8.61 2.67 -44.67
C GLU A 585 -8.12 1.95 -45.93
N LEU A 586 -8.84 0.90 -46.34
CA LEU A 586 -8.69 0.21 -47.62
C LEU A 586 -9.61 0.86 -48.68
N GLY A 587 -9.13 0.96 -49.92
CA GLY A 587 -9.93 1.36 -51.08
C GLY A 587 -10.33 0.17 -51.96
N GLU A 588 -11.11 0.43 -53.00
CA GLU A 588 -11.72 -0.63 -53.83
C GLU A 588 -10.67 -1.55 -54.50
N PRO A 589 -10.82 -2.89 -54.37
CA PRO A 589 -9.91 -3.85 -54.98
C PRO A 589 -10.11 -3.93 -56.50
N VAL A 590 -9.02 -4.01 -57.25
CA VAL A 590 -9.06 -4.08 -58.73
C VAL A 590 -8.30 -5.31 -59.21
N LEU A 591 -8.97 -6.15 -60.01
CA LEU A 591 -8.37 -7.33 -60.64
C LEU A 591 -7.33 -6.88 -61.69
N ALA A 592 -6.14 -7.46 -61.67
CA ALA A 592 -5.06 -7.14 -62.60
C ALA A 592 -5.02 -8.16 -63.75
N GLU A 593 -5.03 -7.69 -65.01
CA GLU A 593 -4.84 -8.55 -66.18
C GLU A 593 -3.38 -9.04 -66.29
N LYS A 594 -3.17 -10.33 -66.60
CA LYS A 594 -1.85 -10.91 -66.91
C LYS A 594 -1.28 -10.25 -68.18
N GLU A 595 -0.13 -9.57 -68.08
CA GLU A 595 0.68 -9.17 -69.24
C GLU A 595 1.24 -10.44 -69.94
N GLY A 596 0.51 -10.98 -70.91
CA GLY A 596 0.93 -12.10 -71.75
C GLY A 596 1.34 -11.65 -73.16
N SER A 597 2.64 -11.77 -73.47
CA SER A 597 3.27 -11.80 -74.81
C SER A 597 3.11 -10.59 -75.74
N ARG A 598 4.00 -9.60 -75.60
CA ARG A 598 4.31 -8.65 -76.68
C ARG A 598 5.04 -9.39 -77.82
N ASN A 599 4.35 -9.67 -78.91
CA ASN A 599 4.93 -10.28 -80.12
C ASN A 599 5.95 -9.34 -80.79
N PHE A 600 7.12 -9.89 -81.15
CA PHE A 600 8.26 -9.25 -81.83
C PHE A 600 7.87 -8.43 -83.09
N PHE A 601 6.72 -8.74 -83.70
CA PHE A 601 6.23 -8.08 -84.91
C PHE A 601 5.73 -6.63 -84.69
N SER A 602 5.35 -6.24 -83.46
CA SER A 602 4.88 -4.87 -83.18
C SER A 602 6.02 -3.84 -83.04
N ILE A 603 7.24 -4.30 -82.70
CA ILE A 603 8.42 -3.45 -82.56
C ILE A 603 8.96 -2.99 -83.92
N VAL A 604 8.75 -3.80 -84.97
CA VAL A 604 9.25 -3.51 -86.32
C VAL A 604 8.38 -2.47 -87.03
N THR A 605 7.09 -2.41 -86.72
CA THR A 605 6.15 -1.47 -87.36
C THR A 605 6.31 -0.03 -86.84
N GLU A 606 6.72 0.15 -85.59
CA GLU A 606 7.00 1.47 -84.99
C GLU A 606 8.26 2.16 -85.53
N LYS A 607 9.21 1.40 -86.10
CA LYS A 607 10.49 1.95 -86.60
C LYS A 607 10.43 2.53 -88.01
N PHE A 608 9.37 2.25 -88.78
CA PHE A 608 9.31 2.59 -90.21
C PHE A 608 8.37 3.75 -90.59
N PHE A 609 7.47 4.22 -89.70
CA PHE A 609 6.56 5.34 -89.98
C PHE A 609 6.36 6.23 -88.73
N PRO A 610 7.03 7.40 -88.61
CA PRO A 610 7.02 8.20 -87.38
C PRO A 610 5.90 9.24 -87.28
N ASP A 611 5.07 9.43 -88.32
CA ASP A 611 4.16 10.58 -88.37
C ASP A 611 2.76 10.18 -88.81
N THR A 612 1.85 9.96 -87.86
CA THR A 612 0.47 10.49 -87.90
C THR A 612 -0.36 10.07 -86.67
N HIS A 613 -0.92 11.09 -86.01
CA HIS A 613 -2.03 11.07 -85.03
C HIS A 613 -1.87 10.34 -83.68
N LYS A 614 -1.73 11.17 -82.64
CA LYS A 614 -2.06 10.85 -81.24
C LYS A 614 -3.51 10.34 -81.15
N ALA A 615 -3.68 9.05 -80.93
CA ALA A 615 -4.90 8.47 -80.39
C ALA A 615 -4.62 7.99 -78.97
N THR A 616 -5.10 8.77 -78.00
CA THR A 616 -5.30 8.35 -76.62
C THR A 616 -6.09 7.04 -76.62
N THR A 617 -5.41 5.93 -76.35
CA THR A 617 -6.10 4.65 -76.10
C THR A 617 -6.53 4.65 -74.64
N THR A 618 -7.72 5.22 -74.44
CA THR A 618 -8.56 4.97 -73.28
C THR A 618 -8.61 3.47 -73.01
N MET A 619 -8.34 3.08 -71.76
CA MET A 619 -8.57 1.72 -71.28
C MET A 619 -9.96 1.26 -71.73
N LYS A 620 -9.98 0.14 -72.45
CA LYS A 620 -11.20 -0.55 -72.84
C LYS A 620 -11.76 -1.18 -71.57
N LYS A 621 -12.56 -0.41 -70.84
CA LYS A 621 -13.53 -0.91 -69.87
C LYS A 621 -14.30 -2.00 -70.62
N ILE A 622 -14.18 -3.26 -70.22
CA ILE A 622 -15.16 -4.29 -70.61
C ILE A 622 -16.44 -3.87 -69.88
N ASN A 623 -17.13 -2.90 -70.48
CA ASN A 623 -18.46 -2.52 -70.05
C ASN A 623 -19.38 -3.69 -70.40
N ALA A 624 -20.35 -3.94 -69.53
CA ALA A 624 -21.54 -4.76 -69.76
C ALA A 624 -22.40 -4.32 -70.98
N ALA A 625 -21.83 -3.60 -71.94
CA ALA A 625 -22.46 -3.11 -73.16
C ALA A 625 -22.34 -4.09 -74.35
N SER A 626 -21.66 -5.24 -74.19
CA SER A 626 -21.71 -6.32 -75.18
C SER A 626 -22.90 -7.26 -75.00
N LEU A 627 -23.63 -7.18 -73.88
CA LEU A 627 -25.01 -7.66 -73.80
C LEU A 627 -25.94 -6.47 -74.05
N ASN A 628 -26.88 -6.62 -74.99
CA ASN A 628 -27.98 -5.68 -75.18
C ASN A 628 -28.90 -5.75 -73.94
N LEU A 629 -28.50 -5.12 -72.85
CA LEU A 629 -29.29 -5.01 -71.62
C LEU A 629 -30.32 -3.88 -71.75
N PRO A 630 -31.58 -4.10 -71.36
CA PRO A 630 -32.62 -3.08 -71.42
C PRO A 630 -32.30 -1.91 -70.47
N SER A 631 -32.78 -0.72 -70.80
CA SER A 631 -32.54 0.55 -70.10
C SER A 631 -33.12 0.64 -68.68
N ASN A 632 -33.74 -0.43 -68.18
CA ASN A 632 -34.39 -0.49 -66.88
C ASN A 632 -33.46 -1.22 -65.86
N PRO A 633 -32.97 -0.55 -64.80
CA PRO A 633 -31.97 -1.11 -63.87
C PRO A 633 -32.41 -2.40 -63.18
N SER A 634 -33.72 -2.56 -62.96
CA SER A 634 -34.29 -3.73 -62.26
C SER A 634 -34.27 -5.00 -63.12
N GLU A 635 -34.47 -4.88 -64.44
CA GLU A 635 -34.46 -6.02 -65.38
C GLU A 635 -33.04 -6.44 -65.75
N ALA A 636 -32.12 -5.48 -65.87
CA ALA A 636 -30.70 -5.75 -66.03
C ALA A 636 -30.12 -6.55 -64.85
N ALA A 637 -30.50 -6.19 -63.61
CA ALA A 637 -30.11 -6.91 -62.41
C ALA A 637 -30.70 -8.32 -62.31
N THR A 638 -31.85 -8.60 -62.93
CA THR A 638 -32.46 -9.95 -62.92
C THR A 638 -31.81 -10.88 -63.94
N ILE A 639 -31.39 -10.36 -65.10
CA ILE A 639 -30.69 -11.14 -66.13
C ILE A 639 -29.29 -11.53 -65.66
N ILE A 640 -28.57 -10.59 -65.03
CA ILE A 640 -27.24 -10.83 -64.45
C ILE A 640 -27.31 -11.88 -63.32
N LYS A 641 -28.37 -11.88 -62.52
CA LYS A 641 -28.60 -12.86 -61.46
C LYS A 641 -29.01 -14.26 -61.97
N ASN A 642 -29.59 -14.34 -63.17
CA ASN A 642 -30.04 -15.61 -63.76
C ASN A 642 -28.94 -16.33 -64.58
N GLU A 643 -27.88 -15.64 -65.02
CA GLU A 643 -26.75 -16.23 -65.75
C GLU A 643 -25.53 -16.57 -64.85
N GLY A 644 -25.63 -16.38 -63.52
CA GLY A 644 -24.64 -16.89 -62.55
C GLY A 644 -23.23 -16.28 -62.62
N LEU A 645 -23.00 -15.21 -63.39
CA LEU A 645 -21.65 -14.73 -63.71
C LEU A 645 -21.12 -13.57 -62.84
N ASP A 646 -21.86 -13.13 -61.81
CA ASP A 646 -21.53 -11.90 -61.04
C ASP A 646 -21.13 -12.15 -59.57
N THR A 647 -20.97 -13.41 -59.14
CA THR A 647 -20.75 -13.75 -57.72
C THR A 647 -19.27 -13.85 -57.31
N GLY A 648 -18.32 -13.99 -58.24
CA GLY A 648 -16.90 -14.24 -57.94
C GLY A 648 -15.94 -13.04 -57.96
N MET A 649 -16.40 -11.80 -58.19
CA MET A 649 -15.53 -10.61 -58.34
C MET A 649 -14.92 -10.11 -57.02
N PRO A 650 -13.70 -9.50 -57.03
CA PRO A 650 -13.07 -9.04 -55.80
C PRO A 650 -13.84 -7.87 -55.17
N ARG A 651 -14.08 -7.93 -53.86
CA ARG A 651 -14.85 -6.91 -53.12
C ARG A 651 -14.23 -6.59 -51.76
N LEU A 652 -14.59 -5.44 -51.20
CA LEU A 652 -14.25 -5.10 -49.81
C LEU A 652 -15.18 -5.86 -48.86
N GLY A 653 -14.61 -6.41 -47.79
CA GLY A 653 -15.37 -7.03 -46.71
C GLY A 653 -15.89 -6.02 -45.70
N GLN A 654 -16.44 -6.53 -44.60
CA GLN A 654 -17.07 -5.73 -43.55
C GLN A 654 -16.10 -4.73 -42.90
N TYR A 655 -14.85 -5.12 -42.67
CA TYR A 655 -13.82 -4.29 -42.05
C TYR A 655 -12.88 -3.68 -43.11
N SER A 656 -13.38 -2.68 -43.84
CA SER A 656 -12.58 -1.87 -44.78
C SER A 656 -11.80 -0.75 -44.09
N ARG A 657 -12.11 -0.48 -42.82
CA ARG A 657 -11.45 0.51 -41.97
C ARG A 657 -11.07 -0.12 -40.64
N LEU A 658 -9.80 -0.07 -40.30
CA LEU A 658 -9.26 -0.54 -39.02
C LEU A 658 -9.02 0.64 -38.08
N ARG A 659 -9.51 0.56 -36.84
CA ARG A 659 -9.18 1.48 -35.75
C ARG A 659 -7.99 0.93 -34.96
N VAL A 660 -6.85 1.61 -35.01
CA VAL A 660 -5.69 1.21 -34.23
C VAL A 660 -5.69 2.01 -32.94
N ASN A 661 -5.87 1.34 -31.80
CA ASN A 661 -5.74 1.96 -30.49
C ASN A 661 -4.32 1.77 -29.98
N ILE A 662 -3.65 2.87 -29.62
CA ILE A 662 -2.36 2.84 -28.96
C ILE A 662 -2.64 2.72 -27.46
N LYS A 663 -2.18 1.61 -26.86
CA LYS A 663 -2.35 1.30 -25.44
C LYS A 663 -1.00 1.15 -24.74
N GLU A 664 -0.94 1.58 -23.49
CA GLU A 664 0.19 1.30 -22.60
C GLU A 664 0.32 -0.23 -22.37
N SER A 665 1.54 -0.71 -22.14
CA SER A 665 1.84 -2.14 -21.99
C SER A 665 0.95 -2.88 -20.95
N ILE A 666 0.27 -3.95 -21.38
CA ILE A 666 -0.67 -4.75 -20.57
C ILE A 666 0.02 -5.46 -19.39
N GLU A 667 1.31 -5.76 -19.52
CA GLU A 667 2.12 -6.41 -18.49
C GLU A 667 2.31 -5.53 -17.24
N LEU A 668 2.42 -4.20 -17.42
CA LEU A 668 2.60 -3.27 -16.30
C LEU A 668 1.28 -3.06 -15.54
N LYS A 669 0.15 -3.03 -16.25
CA LYS A 669 -1.18 -2.87 -15.62
C LYS A 669 -1.54 -4.07 -14.73
N ASN A 670 -1.36 -5.29 -15.22
CA ASN A 670 -1.72 -6.52 -14.51
C ASN A 670 -0.77 -6.85 -13.34
N THR A 671 0.47 -6.36 -13.37
CA THR A 671 1.42 -6.46 -12.24
C THR A 671 1.09 -5.42 -11.17
N VAL A 672 0.84 -4.18 -11.57
CA VAL A 672 0.41 -3.11 -10.64
C VAL A 672 -0.92 -3.46 -9.95
N ASP A 673 -1.91 -3.99 -10.69
CA ASP A 673 -3.21 -4.38 -10.12
C ASP A 673 -3.14 -5.59 -9.17
N ARG A 674 -2.16 -6.49 -9.35
CA ARG A 674 -1.89 -7.59 -8.41
C ARG A 674 -1.16 -7.10 -7.16
N LEU A 675 -0.20 -6.20 -7.31
CA LEU A 675 0.60 -5.66 -6.21
C LEU A 675 -0.21 -4.77 -5.26
N ILE A 676 -1.15 -3.96 -5.79
CA ILE A 676 -2.03 -3.09 -4.99
C ILE A 676 -2.90 -3.91 -4.01
N LYS A 677 -3.20 -5.17 -4.33
CA LYS A 677 -4.02 -6.05 -3.46
C LYS A 677 -3.25 -6.68 -2.29
N HIS A 678 -1.92 -6.56 -2.22
CA HIS A 678 -1.10 -7.32 -1.26
C HIS A 678 -0.07 -6.51 -0.46
N GLY A 679 -0.36 -5.23 -0.17
CA GLY A 679 0.45 -4.40 0.72
C GLY A 679 0.24 -4.66 2.23
N LYS A 680 0.55 -5.86 2.74
CA LYS A 680 0.33 -6.21 4.15
C LYS A 680 1.51 -5.82 5.05
N TRP A 681 1.52 -4.59 5.57
CA TRP A 681 2.49 -4.12 6.57
C TRP A 681 2.50 -4.94 7.87
N ALA A 682 1.35 -5.46 8.29
CA ALA A 682 1.21 -6.30 9.49
C ALA A 682 2.10 -7.56 9.45
N LEU A 683 2.36 -8.09 8.25
CA LEU A 683 3.13 -9.33 8.05
C LEU A 683 4.64 -9.14 8.29
N LEU A 684 5.14 -7.89 8.19
CA LEU A 684 6.55 -7.55 8.26
C LEU A 684 7.04 -7.32 9.70
N ILE A 685 6.19 -6.76 10.55
CA ILE A 685 6.52 -6.44 11.95
C ILE A 685 6.12 -7.59 12.88
N GLY A 686 5.12 -8.38 12.47
CA GLY A 686 4.64 -9.53 13.21
C GLY A 686 5.56 -10.76 13.10
N THR A 687 5.69 -11.47 14.21
CA THR A 687 6.23 -12.84 14.22
C THR A 687 5.08 -13.81 14.08
N SER A 688 5.22 -14.78 13.17
CA SER A 688 4.15 -15.75 12.87
C SER A 688 4.30 -17.03 13.67
N SER A 689 5.51 -17.31 14.17
CA SER A 689 5.81 -18.53 14.92
C SER A 689 6.77 -18.30 16.08
N TRP A 690 6.61 -19.14 17.11
CA TRP A 690 7.52 -19.24 18.25
C TRP A 690 8.95 -19.60 17.83
N LYS A 691 9.10 -20.47 16.83
CA LYS A 691 10.41 -20.85 16.27
C LYS A 691 11.15 -19.61 15.75
N GLU A 692 10.47 -18.76 15.00
CA GLU A 692 11.04 -17.51 14.48
C GLU A 692 11.47 -16.58 15.62
N GLN A 693 10.65 -16.44 16.67
CA GLN A 693 10.96 -15.62 17.85
C GLN A 693 12.20 -16.11 18.61
N PHE A 694 12.32 -17.42 18.88
CA PHE A 694 13.46 -17.97 19.59
C PHE A 694 14.75 -17.91 18.77
N VAL A 695 14.66 -18.12 17.45
CA VAL A 695 15.81 -17.97 16.56
C VAL A 695 16.28 -16.52 16.57
N ASP A 696 15.36 -15.56 16.36
CA ASP A 696 15.66 -14.12 16.36
C ASP A 696 16.21 -13.62 17.72
N ALA A 697 15.78 -14.24 18.83
CA ALA A 697 16.26 -13.92 20.17
C ALA A 697 17.71 -14.36 20.42
N ILE A 698 18.17 -15.43 19.76
CA ILE A 698 19.51 -16.02 19.98
C ILE A 698 20.51 -15.55 18.91
N THR A 699 20.05 -15.17 17.72
CA THR A 699 20.90 -14.70 16.62
C THR A 699 21.32 -13.23 16.78
N VAL A 700 22.56 -12.93 16.41
CA VAL A 700 23.07 -11.55 16.27
C VAL A 700 23.04 -11.19 14.79
N ASN A 701 22.40 -10.06 14.46
CA ASN A 701 22.38 -9.53 13.11
C ASN A 701 23.19 -8.24 13.05
N ALA A 702 23.92 -8.03 11.95
CA ALA A 702 24.65 -6.79 11.75
C ALA A 702 23.67 -5.62 11.57
N GLY A 703 23.87 -4.54 12.33
CA GLY A 703 23.14 -3.30 12.12
C GLY A 703 23.92 -2.42 11.16
N ASP A 704 23.46 -2.28 9.92
CA ASP A 704 23.98 -1.24 9.03
C ASP A 704 23.00 -0.08 8.90
N GLY A 705 23.57 1.12 8.99
CA GLY A 705 22.88 2.39 8.78
C GLY A 705 22.78 2.70 7.30
N ASP A 706 21.59 3.13 6.89
CA ASP A 706 21.22 4.00 5.76
C ASP A 706 21.90 3.93 4.38
N ASP A 707 22.75 2.97 4.05
CA ASP A 707 23.32 2.88 2.71
C ASP A 707 22.50 1.94 1.81
N LEU A 708 21.51 2.54 1.16
CA LEU A 708 20.79 1.98 -0.01
C LEU A 708 21.72 1.67 -1.21
N GLU A 709 23.03 1.91 -1.09
CA GLU A 709 24.03 1.66 -2.13
C GLU A 709 24.56 0.22 -2.17
N ALA A 710 24.27 -0.61 -1.16
CA ALA A 710 24.69 -2.03 -1.14
C ALA A 710 23.74 -2.96 -1.94
N ILE A 711 23.15 -2.46 -3.03
CA ILE A 711 22.28 -3.27 -3.93
C ILE A 711 23.13 -4.08 -4.94
N GLY A 712 24.46 -3.87 -4.99
CA GLY A 712 25.34 -4.51 -5.96
C GLY A 712 25.89 -5.88 -5.59
N GLU A 713 26.12 -6.19 -4.31
CA GLU A 713 26.81 -7.43 -3.93
C GLU A 713 26.21 -8.00 -2.65
N GLY A 714 25.85 -9.29 -2.66
CA GLY A 714 25.26 -10.03 -1.54
C GLY A 714 26.19 -10.23 -0.35
N GLU A 715 27.00 -9.23 0.01
CA GLU A 715 27.89 -9.29 1.16
C GLU A 715 27.10 -9.07 2.46
N VAL A 716 26.87 -10.16 3.18
CA VAL A 716 26.38 -10.12 4.55
C VAL A 716 27.48 -9.51 5.43
N LYS A 717 27.35 -8.22 5.73
CA LYS A 717 28.28 -7.52 6.63
C LYS A 717 28.26 -8.19 8.01
N MET A 718 29.43 -8.44 8.59
CA MET A 718 29.54 -9.04 9.92
C MET A 718 29.12 -8.04 11.02
N PRO A 719 28.47 -8.50 12.11
CA PRO A 719 28.08 -7.62 13.22
C PRO A 719 29.30 -6.99 13.90
N ALA A 720 29.18 -5.75 14.36
CA ALA A 720 30.26 -5.08 15.07
C ALA A 720 30.41 -5.63 16.49
N CYS A 721 31.60 -5.49 17.11
CA CYS A 721 31.83 -5.94 18.49
C CYS A 721 30.82 -5.35 19.49
N LYS A 722 30.37 -4.10 19.28
CA LYS A 722 29.33 -3.47 20.10
C LYS A 722 28.00 -4.24 20.07
N ASP A 723 27.64 -4.84 18.93
CA ASP A 723 26.38 -5.54 18.74
C ASP A 723 26.40 -6.87 19.47
N TYR A 724 27.55 -7.56 19.46
CA TYR A 724 27.76 -8.77 20.27
C TYR A 724 27.72 -8.49 21.77
N VAL A 725 28.33 -7.40 22.23
CA VAL A 725 28.30 -7.00 23.66
C VAL A 725 26.87 -6.69 24.10
N MET A 726 26.14 -5.89 23.31
CA MET A 726 24.75 -5.55 23.61
C MET A 726 23.84 -6.78 23.54
N HIS A 727 24.06 -7.69 22.59
CA HIS A 727 23.33 -8.96 22.53
C HIS A 727 23.59 -9.82 23.75
N PHE A 728 24.85 -10.00 24.16
CA PHE A 728 25.18 -10.79 25.35
C PHE A 728 24.54 -10.22 26.61
N LEU A 729 24.50 -8.89 26.76
CA LEU A 729 23.86 -8.25 27.89
C LEU A 729 22.33 -8.44 27.87
N THR A 730 21.72 -8.45 26.69
CA THR A 730 20.25 -8.47 26.54
C THR A 730 19.66 -9.85 26.25
N VAL A 731 20.49 -10.87 25.99
CA VAL A 731 20.03 -12.23 25.60
C VAL A 731 19.11 -12.86 26.63
N PHE A 732 19.38 -12.64 27.92
CA PHE A 732 18.52 -13.11 29.01
C PHE A 732 17.08 -12.58 28.84
N TRP A 733 16.94 -11.27 28.67
CA TRP A 733 15.65 -10.63 28.44
C TRP A 733 15.01 -11.07 27.13
N LYS A 734 15.79 -11.21 26.04
CA LYS A 734 15.28 -11.66 24.75
C LYS A 734 14.70 -13.07 24.81
N VAL A 735 15.40 -14.00 25.46
CA VAL A 735 14.93 -15.38 25.64
C VAL A 735 13.72 -15.43 26.58
N LEU A 736 13.73 -14.65 27.67
CA LEU A 736 12.59 -14.56 28.58
C LEU A 736 11.32 -14.04 27.88
N PHE A 737 11.45 -12.99 27.07
CA PHE A 737 10.30 -12.41 26.37
C PHE A 737 9.97 -13.08 25.04
N ALA A 738 10.80 -14.01 24.56
CA ALA A 738 10.40 -14.94 23.51
C ALA A 738 9.28 -15.88 23.98
N PHE A 739 9.00 -15.97 25.29
CA PHE A 739 7.81 -16.63 25.86
C PHE A 739 6.49 -15.87 25.67
N VAL A 740 6.52 -14.69 25.06
CA VAL A 740 5.29 -13.97 24.70
C VAL A 740 4.74 -14.52 23.39
N PRO A 741 3.45 -14.89 23.31
CA PRO A 741 2.85 -15.44 22.10
C PRO A 741 3.10 -14.59 20.84
N PRO A 742 3.29 -15.23 19.66
CA PRO A 742 3.39 -14.56 18.37
C PRO A 742 2.21 -13.61 18.10
N THR A 743 2.52 -12.51 17.44
CA THR A 743 1.57 -11.41 17.16
C THR A 743 0.48 -11.81 16.17
N ASP A 744 0.66 -12.86 15.39
CA ASP A 744 -0.36 -13.33 14.44
C ASP A 744 -1.54 -14.01 15.16
N TYR A 745 -1.37 -14.45 16.41
CA TYR A 745 -2.41 -15.15 17.15
C TYR A 745 -3.55 -14.20 17.53
N ALA A 746 -4.76 -14.58 17.11
CA ALA A 746 -5.99 -13.78 17.27
C ALA A 746 -5.83 -12.31 16.82
N GLY A 747 -5.05 -12.05 15.77
CA GLY A 747 -4.85 -10.71 15.23
C GLY A 747 -4.16 -9.74 16.21
N GLY A 748 -3.26 -10.25 17.06
CA GLY A 748 -2.43 -9.45 17.98
C GLY A 748 -2.89 -9.42 19.43
N TRP A 749 -4.16 -9.75 19.71
CA TRP A 749 -4.74 -9.57 21.04
C TRP A 749 -4.14 -10.45 22.14
N VAL A 750 -3.73 -11.69 21.82
CA VAL A 750 -3.11 -12.58 22.82
C VAL A 750 -1.75 -12.04 23.26
N CYS A 751 -0.93 -11.59 22.30
CA CYS A 751 0.36 -10.95 22.57
C CYS A 751 0.18 -9.66 23.38
N PHE A 752 -0.85 -8.86 23.05
CA PHE A 752 -1.19 -7.62 23.77
C PHE A 752 -1.41 -7.85 25.27
N PHE A 753 -2.27 -8.80 25.66
CA PHE A 753 -2.55 -9.03 27.09
C PHE A 753 -1.36 -9.65 27.84
N VAL A 754 -0.68 -10.64 27.25
CA VAL A 754 0.47 -11.29 27.90
C VAL A 754 1.62 -10.30 28.11
N SER A 755 1.89 -9.44 27.12
CA SER A 755 2.94 -8.43 27.24
C SER A 755 2.63 -7.37 28.30
N ILE A 756 1.37 -6.93 28.45
CA ILE A 756 0.97 -6.02 29.55
C ILE A 756 1.27 -6.62 30.92
N VAL A 757 0.95 -7.90 31.14
CA VAL A 757 1.22 -8.58 32.41
C VAL A 757 2.73 -8.63 32.70
N MET A 758 3.53 -8.94 31.69
CA MET A 758 5.00 -8.97 31.82
C MET A 758 5.60 -7.58 32.04
N ILE A 759 5.07 -6.54 31.39
CA ILE A 759 5.45 -5.15 31.68
C ILE A 759 5.12 -4.81 33.13
N GLY A 760 3.92 -5.16 33.60
CA GLY A 760 3.50 -4.93 34.98
C GLY A 760 4.44 -5.56 36.00
N PHE A 761 4.82 -6.82 35.77
CA PHE A 761 5.79 -7.52 36.61
C PHE A 761 7.16 -6.83 36.62
N MET A 762 7.66 -6.42 35.45
CA MET A 762 8.93 -5.70 35.35
C MET A 762 8.88 -4.30 35.99
N THR A 763 7.76 -3.59 35.86
CA THR A 763 7.59 -2.26 36.48
C THR A 763 7.50 -2.35 37.99
N ALA A 764 6.93 -3.43 38.55
CA ALA A 764 6.94 -3.66 39.99
C ALA A 764 8.38 -3.83 40.51
N ILE A 765 9.21 -4.61 39.81
CA ILE A 765 10.64 -4.76 40.13
C ILE A 765 11.38 -3.42 40.05
N ILE A 766 11.09 -2.60 39.02
CA ILE A 766 11.70 -1.28 38.88
C ILE A 766 11.28 -0.34 40.03
N GLY A 767 10.01 -0.37 40.43
CA GLY A 767 9.52 0.39 41.58
C GLY A 767 10.30 0.05 42.85
N ASP A 768 10.42 -1.24 43.16
CA ASP A 768 11.16 -1.73 44.34
C ASP A 768 12.64 -1.35 44.30
N LEU A 769 13.30 -1.52 43.14
CA LEU A 769 14.71 -1.15 42.95
C LEU A 769 14.92 0.36 43.05
N ALA A 770 13.97 1.17 42.57
CA ALA A 770 14.04 2.61 42.63
C ALA A 770 13.91 3.13 44.07
N SER A 771 12.95 2.63 44.84
CA SER A 771 12.79 2.96 46.27
C SER A 771 14.00 2.48 47.08
N ALA A 772 14.52 1.28 46.81
CA ALA A 772 15.73 0.79 47.45
C ALA A 772 16.96 1.65 47.13
N PHE A 773 17.15 2.01 45.86
CA PHE A 773 18.21 2.90 45.41
C PHE A 773 18.10 4.28 46.08
N GLY A 774 16.90 4.88 46.05
CA GLY A 774 16.59 6.16 46.67
C GLY A 774 16.97 6.18 48.14
N CYS A 775 16.46 5.21 48.90
CA CYS A 775 16.77 5.11 50.32
C CYS A 775 18.27 4.93 50.59
N THR A 776 18.97 4.11 49.80
CA THR A 776 20.42 3.91 49.99
C THR A 776 21.25 5.17 49.75
N ILE A 777 20.84 6.07 48.87
CA ILE A 777 21.54 7.35 48.64
C ILE A 777 21.04 8.44 49.61
N GLY A 778 19.84 8.29 50.16
CA GLY A 778 19.16 9.31 50.94
C GLY A 778 18.38 10.29 50.06
N LEU A 779 17.89 9.83 48.92
CA LEU A 779 16.97 10.56 48.07
C LEU A 779 15.52 10.21 48.44
N THR A 780 14.62 11.19 48.36
CA THR A 780 13.17 10.94 48.51
C THR A 780 12.61 10.18 47.30
N ASP A 781 11.51 9.44 47.51
CA ASP A 781 10.82 8.71 46.44
C ASP A 781 10.31 9.66 45.33
N ALA A 782 9.88 10.88 45.68
CA ALA A 782 9.52 11.92 44.73
C ALA A 782 10.71 12.36 43.83
N VAL A 783 11.91 12.54 44.38
CA VAL A 783 13.09 12.95 43.60
C VAL A 783 13.62 11.78 42.76
N THR A 784 13.62 10.56 43.29
CA THR A 784 14.10 9.39 42.55
C THR A 784 13.21 9.05 41.37
N SER A 785 11.89 9.17 41.54
CA SER A 785 10.89 8.93 40.49
C SER A 785 10.93 9.99 39.39
N THR A 786 10.95 11.27 39.76
CA THR A 786 10.98 12.39 38.80
C THR A 786 12.26 12.47 37.97
N THR A 787 13.37 11.90 38.46
CA THR A 787 14.68 11.96 37.78
C THR A 787 15.07 10.64 37.13
N PHE A 788 15.34 9.60 37.92
CA PHE A 788 15.94 8.36 37.43
C PHE A 788 14.90 7.43 36.82
N VAL A 789 13.73 7.26 37.46
CA VAL A 789 12.69 6.37 36.94
C VAL A 789 12.07 6.96 35.68
N ALA A 790 11.67 8.23 35.74
CA ALA A 790 11.14 8.98 34.61
C ALA A 790 12.09 8.96 33.40
N LEU A 791 13.40 9.20 33.62
CA LEU A 791 14.38 9.13 32.53
C LEU A 791 14.43 7.72 31.93
N GLY A 792 14.50 6.69 32.78
CA GLY A 792 14.58 5.30 32.35
C GLY A 792 13.38 4.82 31.53
N THR A 793 12.15 5.15 31.95
CA THR A 793 10.93 4.76 31.22
C THR A 793 10.77 5.51 29.90
N SER A 794 11.31 6.73 29.78
CA SER A 794 11.24 7.55 28.56
C SER A 794 12.38 7.32 27.56
N LEU A 795 13.38 6.48 27.88
CA LEU A 795 14.49 6.15 26.96
C LEU A 795 14.00 5.52 25.64
N PRO A 796 13.10 4.51 25.62
CA PRO A 796 12.59 3.93 24.38
C PRO A 796 11.90 4.97 23.49
N ASP A 797 11.14 5.88 24.09
CA ASP A 797 10.47 6.95 23.35
C ASP A 797 11.43 7.98 22.78
N THR A 798 12.54 8.22 23.44
CA THR A 798 13.61 9.10 22.94
C THR A 798 14.19 8.55 21.65
N PHE A 799 14.53 7.26 21.63
CA PHE A 799 15.10 6.63 20.45
C PHE A 799 14.08 6.49 19.33
N ALA A 800 12.84 6.11 19.65
CA ALA A 800 11.76 6.04 18.67
C ALA A 800 11.49 7.39 17.99
N SER A 801 11.35 8.46 18.77
CA SER A 801 11.12 9.82 18.26
C SER A 801 12.33 10.36 17.50
N LYS A 802 13.55 10.02 17.92
CA LYS A 802 14.79 10.37 17.19
C LYS A 802 14.80 9.73 15.80
N VAL A 803 14.57 8.42 15.70
CA VAL A 803 14.60 7.67 14.44
C VAL A 803 13.46 8.14 13.53
N ALA A 804 12.26 8.34 14.08
CA ALA A 804 11.14 8.91 13.34
C ALA A 804 11.47 10.32 12.80
N ALA A 805 12.14 11.18 13.57
CA ALA A 805 12.49 12.54 13.12
C ALA A 805 13.50 12.55 11.96
N ILE A 806 14.38 11.55 11.86
CA ILE A 806 15.34 11.40 10.75
C ILE A 806 14.59 10.92 9.50
N ASN A 807 13.83 9.84 9.65
CA ASN A 807 13.31 9.05 8.53
C ASN A 807 11.97 9.57 7.97
N ASP A 808 11.12 10.17 8.80
CA ASP A 808 9.81 10.69 8.35
C ASP A 808 9.94 12.07 7.72
N LYS A 809 9.16 12.30 6.66
CA LYS A 809 9.03 13.60 5.99
C LYS A 809 8.34 14.66 6.87
N TYR A 810 7.49 14.23 7.80
CA TYR A 810 6.70 15.09 8.68
C TYR A 810 7.04 14.87 10.15
N ALA A 811 6.70 15.83 11.02
CA ALA A 811 7.04 15.79 12.44
C ALA A 811 5.97 15.12 13.33
N ASP A 812 4.87 14.62 12.77
CA ASP A 812 3.72 14.10 13.51
C ASP A 812 4.10 12.91 14.42
N SER A 813 4.82 11.92 13.89
CA SER A 813 5.26 10.72 14.63
C SER A 813 6.19 11.01 15.82
N SER A 814 6.88 12.15 15.77
CA SER A 814 7.91 12.56 16.74
C SER A 814 7.40 13.54 17.78
N ILE A 815 6.54 14.51 17.40
CA ILE A 815 6.02 15.54 18.31
C ILE A 815 4.60 15.20 18.79
N VAL A 816 3.67 14.96 17.88
CA VAL A 816 2.24 14.83 18.21
C VAL A 816 2.00 13.65 19.13
N ASN A 817 2.70 12.54 18.88
CA ASN A 817 2.63 11.34 19.72
C ASN A 817 3.19 11.59 21.13
N VAL A 818 4.26 12.38 21.27
CA VAL A 818 4.84 12.72 22.58
C VAL A 818 3.91 13.63 23.38
N THR A 819 3.28 14.62 22.73
CA THR A 819 2.27 15.45 23.40
C THR A 819 0.99 14.66 23.73
N GLY A 820 0.63 13.70 22.89
CA GLY A 820 -0.49 12.78 23.12
C GLY A 820 -0.26 11.88 24.32
N SER A 821 0.89 11.20 24.38
CA SER A 821 1.24 10.30 25.50
C SER A 821 1.26 11.04 26.84
N ASN A 822 1.77 12.27 26.88
CA ASN A 822 1.77 13.09 28.09
C ASN A 822 0.35 13.32 28.65
N ALA A 823 -0.68 13.47 27.79
CA ALA A 823 -2.07 13.58 28.23
C ALA A 823 -2.61 12.22 28.71
N VAL A 824 -2.28 11.14 28.00
CA VAL A 824 -2.70 9.77 28.34
C VAL A 824 -2.14 9.33 29.69
N ASN A 825 -0.94 9.74 30.07
CA ASN A 825 -0.34 9.40 31.36
C ASN A 825 -1.18 9.86 32.54
N VAL A 826 -1.73 11.08 32.46
CA VAL A 826 -2.59 11.60 33.53
C VAL A 826 -4.00 11.01 33.43
N PHE A 827 -4.63 11.08 32.25
CA PHE A 827 -6.03 10.65 32.13
C PHE A 827 -6.20 9.14 32.32
N LEU A 828 -5.31 8.32 31.78
CA LEU A 828 -5.35 6.87 31.94
C LEU A 828 -4.58 6.42 33.18
N GLY A 829 -3.32 6.84 33.34
CA GLY A 829 -2.47 6.38 34.45
C GLY A 829 -3.00 6.78 35.81
N ILE A 830 -3.04 8.10 36.08
CA ILE A 830 -3.57 8.63 37.34
C ILE A 830 -5.08 8.38 37.43
N GLY A 831 -5.83 8.64 36.35
CA GLY A 831 -7.28 8.49 36.34
C GLY A 831 -7.76 7.07 36.69
N VAL A 832 -7.17 6.01 36.11
CA VAL A 832 -7.55 4.62 36.44
C VAL A 832 -7.14 4.29 37.88
N ALA A 833 -5.88 4.60 38.25
CA ALA A 833 -5.35 4.23 39.56
C ALA A 833 -6.14 4.91 40.70
N TRP A 834 -6.45 6.20 40.57
CA TRP A 834 -7.22 6.95 41.57
C TRP A 834 -8.71 6.60 41.56
N THR A 835 -9.29 6.24 40.41
CA THR A 835 -10.68 5.75 40.37
C THR A 835 -10.80 4.43 41.15
N ILE A 836 -9.84 3.52 40.99
CA ILE A 836 -9.81 2.27 41.76
C ILE A 836 -9.63 2.57 43.26
N ALA A 837 -8.67 3.43 43.63
CA ALA A 837 -8.42 3.79 45.03
C ALA A 837 -9.65 4.41 45.70
N THR A 838 -10.28 5.40 45.05
CA THR A 838 -11.47 6.07 45.57
C THR A 838 -12.67 5.14 45.73
N ILE A 839 -12.87 4.17 44.83
CA ILE A 839 -13.90 3.12 44.98
C ILE A 839 -13.61 2.26 46.20
N VAL A 840 -12.36 1.81 46.39
CA VAL A 840 -11.99 0.98 47.53
C VAL A 840 -12.15 1.75 48.85
N HIS A 841 -11.72 3.00 48.89
CA HIS A 841 -11.89 3.87 50.06
C HIS A 841 -13.37 4.15 50.35
N TRP A 842 -14.20 4.37 49.32
CA TRP A 842 -15.65 4.47 49.45
C TRP A 842 -16.23 3.21 50.11
N VAL A 843 -15.90 2.02 49.58
CA VAL A 843 -16.38 0.74 50.13
C VAL A 843 -15.93 0.55 51.59
N ARG A 844 -14.74 1.03 51.95
CA ARG A 844 -14.19 0.99 53.32
C ARG A 844 -14.72 2.10 54.24
N GLY A 845 -15.47 3.08 53.72
CA GLY A 845 -15.95 4.23 54.50
C GLY A 845 -14.84 5.22 54.90
N THR A 846 -13.73 5.26 54.14
CA THR A 846 -12.58 6.15 54.37
C THR A 846 -12.40 7.10 53.19
N THR A 847 -11.63 8.17 53.35
CA THR A 847 -11.32 9.12 52.26
C THR A 847 -9.94 8.84 51.68
N PHE A 848 -9.80 9.00 50.36
CA PHE A 848 -8.52 8.86 49.68
C PHE A 848 -7.71 10.15 49.80
N PHE A 849 -6.71 10.15 50.69
CA PHE A 849 -5.87 11.31 50.97
C PHE A 849 -4.67 11.35 50.02
N VAL A 850 -4.49 12.47 49.32
CA VAL A 850 -3.37 12.71 48.41
C VAL A 850 -2.73 14.04 48.79
N PRO A 851 -1.55 14.06 49.42
CA PRO A 851 -0.91 15.31 49.84
C PRO A 851 -0.52 16.15 48.62
N ALA A 852 -0.86 17.44 48.66
CA ALA A 852 -0.52 18.37 47.58
C ALA A 852 0.98 18.62 47.44
N GLY A 853 1.64 18.87 48.57
CA GLY A 853 3.09 19.01 48.76
C GLY A 853 3.93 19.31 47.52
N SER A 854 4.92 18.45 47.28
CA SER A 854 5.89 18.58 46.19
C SER A 854 5.32 18.27 44.80
N LEU A 855 4.25 17.46 44.73
CA LEU A 855 3.59 17.11 43.47
C LEU A 855 2.93 18.33 42.83
N GLY A 856 2.21 19.13 43.63
CA GLY A 856 1.59 20.38 43.17
C GLY A 856 2.62 21.38 42.65
N PHE A 857 3.74 21.55 43.37
CA PHE A 857 4.83 22.40 42.93
C PHE A 857 5.45 21.93 41.60
N SER A 858 5.78 20.64 41.50
CA SER A 858 6.32 20.04 40.28
C SER A 858 5.41 20.24 39.06
N VAL A 859 4.11 20.01 39.23
CA VAL A 859 3.11 20.18 38.17
C VAL A 859 3.01 21.64 37.70
N THR A 860 3.04 22.61 38.62
CA THR A 860 2.96 24.04 38.26
C THR A 860 4.17 24.49 37.44
N ILE A 861 5.39 24.14 37.86
CA ILE A 861 6.62 24.46 37.12
C ILE A 861 6.60 23.80 35.74
N PHE A 862 6.18 22.53 35.67
CA PHE A 862 6.02 21.84 34.39
C PHE A 862 5.04 22.58 33.47
N CYS A 863 3.85 22.98 33.95
CA CYS A 863 2.87 23.69 33.13
C CYS A 863 3.41 25.03 32.59
N ILE A 864 4.13 25.81 33.40
CA ILE A 864 4.73 27.08 32.97
C ILE A 864 5.75 26.83 31.86
N PHE A 865 6.67 25.88 32.06
CA PHE A 865 7.70 25.56 31.07
C PHE A 865 7.12 24.89 29.82
N ALA A 866 6.05 24.11 29.96
CA ALA A 866 5.33 23.48 28.85
C ALA A 866 4.68 24.50 27.93
N VAL A 867 4.06 25.56 28.49
CA VAL A 867 3.50 26.66 27.70
C VAL A 867 4.60 27.38 26.93
N ILE A 868 5.74 27.68 27.58
CA ILE A 868 6.90 28.31 26.93
C ILE A 868 7.40 27.43 25.78
N ALA A 869 7.59 26.13 26.03
CA ALA A 869 8.02 25.15 25.04
C ALA A 869 7.10 25.09 23.81
N ILE A 870 5.79 24.97 24.01
CA ILE A 870 4.80 24.86 22.93
C ILE A 870 4.72 26.17 22.13
N VAL A 871 4.74 27.33 22.80
CA VAL A 871 4.78 28.64 22.14
C VAL A 871 6.04 28.78 21.27
N LEU A 872 7.20 28.33 21.76
CA LEU A 872 8.44 28.35 20.98
C LEU A 872 8.38 27.44 19.76
N LEU A 873 7.77 26.25 19.85
CA LEU A 873 7.56 25.37 18.70
C LEU A 873 6.65 26.01 17.65
N ILE A 874 5.56 26.65 18.08
CA ILE A 874 4.65 27.38 17.19
C ILE A 874 5.35 28.55 16.51
N LEU A 875 6.16 29.32 17.25
CA LEU A 875 6.93 30.44 16.72
C LEU A 875 8.00 30.01 15.72
N ARG A 876 8.60 28.83 15.91
CA ARG A 876 9.63 28.26 15.03
C ARG A 876 9.11 27.95 13.61
N ARG A 877 7.80 27.74 13.50
CA ARG A 877 7.12 27.55 12.20
C ARG A 877 7.27 28.76 11.27
N LYS A 878 7.56 29.96 11.81
CA LYS A 878 7.84 31.15 11.01
C LYS A 878 9.17 30.98 10.24
N PRO A 879 9.23 31.38 8.95
CA PRO A 879 10.44 31.25 8.14
C PRO A 879 11.65 32.02 8.71
N ALA A 880 11.42 33.09 9.47
CA ALA A 880 12.48 33.86 10.12
C ALA A 880 13.24 33.12 11.25
N MET A 881 12.62 32.10 11.86
CA MET A 881 13.14 31.40 13.05
C MET A 881 13.65 29.98 12.73
N GLY A 882 13.20 29.36 11.65
CA GLY A 882 13.63 28.00 11.29
C GLY A 882 12.89 27.40 10.10
N GLY A 883 11.65 27.86 9.83
CA GLY A 883 10.86 27.39 8.70
C GLY A 883 10.19 26.04 8.91
N GLY A 884 10.27 25.45 10.11
CA GLY A 884 9.63 24.20 10.52
C GLY A 884 9.79 23.96 12.02
N GLU A 885 8.96 23.09 12.59
CA GLU A 885 8.93 22.74 14.02
C GLU A 885 10.20 21.97 14.44
N LEU A 886 10.75 21.14 13.56
CA LEU A 886 12.03 20.47 13.74
C LEU A 886 13.00 20.85 12.61
N GLY A 887 14.31 20.86 12.89
CA GLY A 887 15.34 21.20 11.91
C GLY A 887 15.42 22.70 11.61
N GLY A 888 16.03 23.09 10.48
CA GLY A 888 16.14 24.51 10.10
C GLY A 888 17.50 24.91 9.56
N LEU A 889 17.51 25.90 8.67
CA LEU A 889 18.71 26.32 7.92
C LEU A 889 19.83 26.94 8.79
N LYS A 890 19.49 27.54 9.94
CA LYS A 890 20.47 28.23 10.79
C LYS A 890 20.94 27.32 11.91
N ILE A 891 22.13 26.72 11.74
CA ILE A 891 22.78 25.85 12.74
C ILE A 891 22.80 26.49 14.14
N GLY A 892 23.11 27.77 14.25
CA GLY A 892 23.18 28.46 15.55
C GLY A 892 21.85 28.50 16.30
N ILE A 893 20.73 28.68 15.59
CA ILE A 893 19.39 28.73 16.21
C ILE A 893 18.94 27.33 16.63
N LYS A 894 19.26 26.31 15.82
CA LYS A 894 18.96 24.90 16.09
C LYS A 894 19.60 24.44 17.41
N TRP A 895 20.89 24.70 17.58
CA TRP A 895 21.61 24.36 18.82
C TRP A 895 21.20 25.22 20.00
N ALA A 896 21.04 26.54 19.83
CA ALA A 896 20.61 27.42 20.92
C ALA A 896 19.24 27.03 21.49
N LEU A 897 18.28 26.68 20.64
CA LEU A 897 16.95 26.26 21.10
C LEU A 897 17.01 24.89 21.78
N SER A 898 17.78 23.94 21.24
CA SER A 898 17.97 22.64 21.87
C SER A 898 18.59 22.76 23.26
N ILE A 899 19.68 23.52 23.38
CA ILE A 899 20.31 23.82 24.68
C ILE A 899 19.29 24.46 25.61
N PHE A 900 18.47 25.41 25.13
CA PHE A 900 17.41 26.00 25.94
C PHE A 900 16.41 24.98 26.48
N PHE A 901 15.95 24.04 25.64
CA PHE A 901 15.07 22.93 26.07
C PHE A 901 15.74 22.03 27.12
N PHE A 902 17.00 21.66 26.94
CA PHE A 902 17.76 20.91 27.95
C PHE A 902 17.92 21.70 29.25
N THR A 903 18.15 23.01 29.17
CA THR A 903 18.25 23.86 30.37
C THR A 903 16.92 23.98 31.11
N LEU A 904 15.78 23.99 30.40
CA LEU A 904 14.45 23.97 31.02
C LEU A 904 14.26 22.69 31.84
N TRP A 905 14.63 21.53 31.29
CA TRP A 905 14.58 20.26 32.02
C TRP A 905 15.50 20.23 33.24
N MET A 906 16.75 20.68 33.10
CA MET A 906 17.68 20.77 34.24
C MET A 906 17.16 21.72 35.32
N THR A 907 16.55 22.84 34.93
CA THR A 907 15.97 23.82 35.86
C THR A 907 14.75 23.23 36.56
N TYR A 908 13.91 22.50 35.84
CA TYR A 908 12.77 21.78 36.41
C TYR A 908 13.21 20.75 37.46
N VAL A 909 14.17 19.89 37.14
CA VAL A 909 14.72 18.91 38.09
C VAL A 909 15.34 19.59 39.31
N LEU A 910 16.09 20.67 39.09
CA LEU A 910 16.72 21.42 40.18
C LEU A 910 15.68 22.03 41.12
N LEU A 911 14.69 22.76 40.58
CA LEU A 911 13.66 23.43 41.39
C LEU A 911 12.82 22.41 42.16
N THR A 912 12.39 21.34 41.50
CA THR A 912 11.61 20.26 42.15
C THR A 912 12.41 19.53 43.22
N SER A 913 13.72 19.35 43.03
CA SER A 913 14.59 18.79 44.07
C SER A 913 14.76 19.75 45.24
N LEU A 914 15.00 21.04 44.98
CA LEU A 914 15.17 22.05 46.03
C LEU A 914 13.91 22.20 46.90
N GLU A 915 12.72 22.14 46.30
CA GLU A 915 11.46 22.18 47.03
C GLU A 915 11.28 20.92 47.88
N ASN A 916 11.56 19.74 47.31
CA ASN A 916 11.50 18.48 48.04
C ASN A 916 12.43 18.44 49.26
N TYR A 917 13.55 19.16 49.28
CA TYR A 917 14.43 19.27 50.46
C TYR A 917 14.17 20.52 51.31
N CYS A 918 13.03 21.20 51.10
CA CYS A 918 12.61 22.42 51.80
C CYS A 918 13.61 23.58 51.72
N HIS A 919 14.48 23.61 50.70
CA HIS A 919 15.37 24.74 50.45
C HIS A 919 14.64 25.95 49.85
N ILE A 920 13.53 25.69 49.17
CA ILE A 920 12.59 26.71 48.68
C ILE A 920 11.19 26.38 49.19
N VAL A 921 10.39 27.41 49.41
CA VAL A 921 8.97 27.24 49.77
C VAL A 921 8.17 26.97 48.49
N GLY A 922 7.48 25.83 48.46
CA GLY A 922 6.44 25.56 47.46
C GLY A 922 5.26 26.53 47.62
N PHE A 923 4.60 26.86 46.52
CA PHE A 923 3.50 27.84 46.49
C PHE A 923 2.20 27.35 47.14
#